data_AF-A0A847LKY9-F1
#
_entry.id   AF-A0A847LKY9-F1
#
_cell.length_a   1.000
_cell.length_b   1.000
_cell.length_c   1.000
_cell.angle_alpha   90.00
_cell.angle_beta   90.00
_cell.angle_gamma   90.00
#
_symmetry.space_group_name_H-M   'P 1'
#
loop_
_entity.id
_entity.type
_entity.pdbx_description
1 polymer ?
#
loop_
_entity_poly.entity_id
_entity_poly.type
_entity_poly.pdbx_seq_one_letter_code
_entity_poly.pdbx_strand_id
1 'polypeptide(L)'
;MLADHHAMLDKISLFADLSPEELGEVKKILKKGEFRRGDIIFREGDLSRDLFVLISGTVEITVRDLSMTPKLVSTFRAGDFFGEMSIIDPTTPRSSTAKAVQNCQVLVVPYEEYEKLMHGEQPLSRSLKDKIMRALSARMREATKKAVNFLTPAPTPNGKVLVIASPRGGAGRTTLATVLASILSKESNRKVLVIDLDVFFGDSTFLFGVYSDQSVTRLAHEANPGPISQERFFGGLTRPEENLYVAPAAKNILAAEAPTSADLSALVRLAREHFDYIVIDSEAGISEVIVTAIEVSDHTFFLIDRADFLNIKNSVRYFHALSRFDFPESKISIFLTKVGNDVKPESLPKLQKYHVAGVLPDVQVLMGEYGKTLYHLAPGHPYCSFVRQIVTGVLKERVHRDQGDKKLLSRLFTAPPPEAPAVGLLRTSSSETSLDTPPLEITEANLGVLLRDVRRRFLDGFKEEALAKVRQLLFFCPDSAGLFQVMGEILAHDGNVSEAVIVLKIALSIDPENHIALGTLGHITSDRPVMERALALIRGKLGGSERFPDMANDLGRICLQLGDAKGAIQAFRNALAQNPHYREARINLGIALGENRQFEEAVRELSVIDQKSVRVWYLIGCYHHVAGRFPEAFQAFQRAAEIKPDYADLMSRMEKIRSYLQRIETLIEMHRENLSVNEAYPDLHFNLANLYLLIGKKDEAMLELMEAVKLKPNYHEAKQRLTSLEREMKAATA
;
A
#
# COMPACT_ATOMS: atom_id res chain seq x y z
N MET A 1 -18.53 51.25 -18.00
CA MET A 1 -17.85 50.42 -16.98
C MET A 1 -17.96 48.89 -17.20
N LEU A 2 -18.30 48.39 -18.40
CA LEU A 2 -18.05 46.98 -18.80
C LEU A 2 -16.81 46.85 -19.71
N ALA A 3 -16.41 47.95 -20.37
CA ALA A 3 -15.26 48.01 -21.26
C ALA A 3 -13.92 47.69 -20.57
N ASP A 4 -13.71 48.09 -19.30
CA ASP A 4 -12.43 47.86 -18.60
C ASP A 4 -12.20 46.41 -18.17
N HIS A 5 -13.27 45.61 -17.97
CA HIS A 5 -13.11 44.19 -17.62
C HIS A 5 -12.87 43.30 -18.84
N HIS A 6 -13.08 43.81 -20.07
CA HIS A 6 -12.87 43.03 -21.29
C HIS A 6 -11.40 42.68 -21.52
N ALA A 7 -10.46 43.59 -21.20
CA ALA A 7 -9.02 43.33 -21.28
C ALA A 7 -8.53 42.32 -20.22
N MET A 8 -9.35 42.00 -19.22
CA MET A 8 -9.02 41.00 -18.19
C MET A 8 -9.59 39.61 -18.49
N LEU A 9 -10.65 39.47 -19.30
CA LEU A 9 -11.19 38.16 -19.66
C LEU A 9 -10.16 37.33 -20.44
N ASP A 10 -9.43 37.95 -21.37
CA ASP A 10 -8.36 37.28 -22.12
C ASP A 10 -7.20 36.82 -21.22
N LYS A 11 -7.04 37.44 -20.05
CA LYS A 11 -6.00 37.10 -19.07
C LYS A 11 -6.43 35.98 -18.11
N ILE A 12 -7.71 35.62 -18.11
CA ILE A 12 -8.24 34.53 -17.30
C ILE A 12 -8.02 33.23 -18.07
N SER A 13 -7.33 32.28 -17.45
CA SER A 13 -6.97 30.99 -18.07
C SER A 13 -8.15 30.21 -18.65
N LEU A 14 -9.36 30.39 -18.10
CA LEU A 14 -10.60 29.79 -18.60
C LEU A 14 -11.01 30.33 -19.98
N PHE A 15 -10.73 31.61 -20.26
CA PHE A 15 -11.16 32.30 -21.48
C PHE A 15 -10.01 32.70 -22.40
N ALA A 16 -8.76 32.52 -21.97
CA ALA A 16 -7.56 32.73 -22.78
C ALA A 16 -7.64 31.93 -24.08
N ASP A 17 -7.18 32.50 -25.20
CA ASP A 17 -7.17 31.87 -26.54
C ASP A 17 -8.57 31.57 -27.13
N LEU A 18 -9.65 32.12 -26.56
CA LEU A 18 -10.95 32.15 -27.25
C LEU A 18 -10.90 33.21 -28.37
N SER A 19 -11.49 32.88 -29.51
CA SER A 19 -11.67 33.85 -30.59
C SER A 19 -12.58 35.02 -30.13
N PRO A 20 -12.49 36.21 -30.77
CA PRO A 20 -13.32 37.35 -30.40
C PRO A 20 -14.83 37.06 -30.44
N GLU A 21 -15.27 36.18 -31.35
CA GLU A 21 -16.66 35.73 -31.47
C GLU A 21 -17.07 34.84 -30.28
N GLU A 22 -16.24 33.85 -29.96
CA GLU A 22 -16.43 32.96 -28.80
C GLU A 22 -16.46 33.72 -27.48
N LEU A 23 -15.56 34.69 -27.31
CA LEU A 23 -15.53 35.56 -26.14
C LEU A 23 -16.80 36.44 -26.07
N GLY A 24 -17.34 36.82 -27.22
CA GLY A 24 -18.62 37.51 -27.35
C GLY A 24 -19.78 36.70 -26.77
N GLU A 25 -19.84 35.39 -27.06
CA GLU A 25 -20.86 34.49 -26.51
C GLU A 25 -20.71 34.29 -25.00
N VAL A 26 -19.48 34.09 -24.51
CA VAL A 26 -19.21 34.00 -23.07
C VAL A 26 -19.65 35.27 -22.34
N LYS A 27 -19.39 36.45 -22.89
CA LYS A 27 -19.78 37.73 -22.26
C LYS A 27 -21.29 37.86 -22.04
N LYS A 28 -22.13 37.20 -22.83
CA LYS A 28 -23.60 37.26 -22.70
C LYS A 28 -24.11 36.54 -21.44
N ILE A 29 -23.39 35.53 -20.97
CA ILE A 29 -23.81 34.69 -19.84
C ILE A 29 -23.22 35.13 -18.49
N LEU A 30 -22.25 36.06 -18.48
CA LEU A 30 -21.58 36.53 -17.27
C LEU A 30 -22.45 37.53 -16.49
N LYS A 31 -22.63 37.29 -15.20
CA LYS A 31 -23.27 38.21 -14.25
C LYS A 31 -22.23 38.80 -13.30
N LYS A 32 -22.38 40.07 -12.89
CA LYS A 32 -21.48 40.66 -11.88
C LYS A 32 -21.94 40.30 -10.46
N GLY A 33 -20.99 40.00 -9.58
CA GLY A 33 -21.20 39.83 -8.15
C GLY A 33 -20.16 40.58 -7.34
N GLU A 34 -20.54 41.05 -6.16
CA GLU A 34 -19.65 41.70 -5.20
C GLU A 34 -19.81 41.08 -3.82
N PHE A 35 -18.69 40.76 -3.17
CA PHE A 35 -18.65 40.15 -1.84
C PHE A 35 -17.75 40.98 -0.94
N ARG A 36 -18.19 41.27 0.28
CA ARG A 36 -17.39 41.97 1.30
C ARG A 36 -16.48 40.98 2.02
N ARG A 37 -15.42 41.49 2.64
CA ARG A 37 -14.57 40.69 3.53
C ARG A 37 -15.42 40.00 4.60
N GLY A 38 -15.33 38.68 4.66
CA GLY A 38 -16.06 37.82 5.59
C GLY A 38 -17.25 37.09 4.96
N ASP A 39 -17.74 37.56 3.81
CA ASP A 39 -18.90 36.97 3.15
C ASP A 39 -18.59 35.55 2.65
N ILE A 40 -19.58 34.67 2.79
CA ILE A 40 -19.52 33.32 2.27
C ILE A 40 -20.18 33.32 0.89
N ILE A 41 -19.41 32.93 -0.12
CA ILE A 41 -19.84 32.89 -1.52
C ILE A 41 -20.71 31.65 -1.76
N PHE A 42 -20.27 30.49 -1.23
CA PHE A 42 -21.06 29.27 -1.10
C PHE A 42 -20.48 28.39 0.03
N ARG A 43 -21.28 27.48 0.56
CA ARG A 43 -20.91 26.54 1.61
C ARG A 43 -20.76 25.12 1.07
N GLU A 44 -19.95 24.34 1.77
CA GLU A 44 -19.90 22.89 1.60
C GLU A 44 -21.30 22.32 1.88
N GLY A 45 -21.78 21.46 0.97
CA GLY A 45 -23.14 20.93 0.98
C GLY A 45 -24.19 21.77 0.25
N ASP A 46 -23.85 22.99 -0.21
CA ASP A 46 -24.79 23.79 -1.00
C ASP A 46 -25.09 23.10 -2.34
N LEU A 47 -26.32 23.27 -2.81
CA LEU A 47 -26.79 22.75 -4.11
C LEU A 47 -26.54 23.74 -5.26
N SER A 48 -26.02 24.94 -4.98
CA SER A 48 -25.69 25.92 -6.02
C SER A 48 -24.57 25.39 -6.91
N ARG A 49 -24.64 25.66 -8.22
CA ARG A 49 -23.69 25.08 -9.20
C ARG A 49 -22.93 26.11 -10.03
N ASP A 50 -23.06 27.38 -9.69
CA ASP A 50 -22.47 28.48 -10.44
C ASP A 50 -20.93 28.44 -10.45
N LEU A 51 -20.34 28.86 -11.56
CA LEU A 51 -18.90 29.11 -11.66
C LEU A 51 -18.61 30.55 -11.26
N PHE A 52 -17.50 30.78 -10.58
CA PHE A 52 -17.09 32.13 -10.19
C PHE A 52 -15.72 32.44 -10.79
N VAL A 53 -15.58 33.64 -11.34
CA VAL A 53 -14.34 34.17 -11.90
C VAL A 53 -13.98 35.42 -11.13
N LEU A 54 -12.81 35.43 -10.48
CA LEU A 54 -12.42 36.48 -9.55
C LEU A 54 -11.73 37.62 -10.32
N ILE A 55 -12.31 38.81 -10.30
CA ILE A 55 -11.78 40.00 -10.96
C ILE A 55 -10.86 40.78 -10.04
N SER A 56 -11.23 40.89 -8.76
CA SER A 56 -10.42 41.54 -7.74
C SER A 56 -10.72 40.92 -6.37
N GLY A 57 -9.79 41.05 -5.43
CA GLY A 57 -9.90 40.47 -4.09
C GLY A 57 -9.28 39.06 -3.98
N THR A 58 -9.56 38.41 -2.85
CA THR A 58 -9.02 37.10 -2.50
C THR A 58 -10.11 36.25 -1.85
N VAL A 59 -10.22 34.99 -2.28
CA VAL A 59 -11.19 34.00 -1.77
C VAL A 59 -10.43 32.79 -1.23
N GLU A 60 -10.84 32.30 -0.06
CA GLU A 60 -10.33 31.07 0.53
C GLU A 60 -11.34 29.93 0.39
N ILE A 61 -10.85 28.75 0.01
CA ILE A 61 -11.61 27.51 -0.01
C ILE A 61 -11.23 26.67 1.19
N THR A 62 -12.24 26.25 1.94
CA THR A 62 -12.09 25.39 3.12
C THR A 62 -12.94 24.14 3.00
N VAL A 63 -12.46 23.03 3.55
CA VAL A 63 -13.19 21.76 3.65
C VAL A 63 -13.21 21.34 5.11
N ARG A 64 -14.32 20.78 5.57
CA ARG A 64 -14.41 20.25 6.94
C ARG A 64 -13.80 18.86 7.02
N ASP A 65 -12.98 18.63 8.04
CA ASP A 65 -12.49 17.29 8.36
C ASP A 65 -13.51 16.49 9.20
N LEU A 66 -13.17 15.24 9.55
CA LEU A 66 -14.02 14.37 10.39
C LEU A 66 -14.32 14.95 11.78
N SER A 67 -13.56 15.97 12.23
CA SER A 67 -13.77 16.70 13.48
C SER A 67 -14.59 18.00 13.29
N MET A 68 -15.13 18.21 12.09
CA MET A 68 -15.91 19.39 11.69
C MET A 68 -15.12 20.71 11.72
N THR A 69 -13.79 20.66 11.74
CA THR A 69 -12.95 21.86 11.70
C THR A 69 -12.66 22.28 10.25
N PRO A 70 -12.81 23.57 9.91
CA PRO A 70 -12.55 24.05 8.55
C PRO A 70 -11.05 24.13 8.28
N LYS A 71 -10.55 23.32 7.34
CA LYS A 71 -9.16 23.34 6.89
C LYS A 71 -9.04 24.11 5.57
N LEU A 72 -8.08 25.02 5.49
CA LEU A 72 -7.77 25.75 4.25
C LEU A 72 -7.19 24.79 3.20
N VAL A 73 -7.84 24.72 2.05
CA VAL A 73 -7.44 23.86 0.92
C VAL A 73 -6.76 24.68 -0.16
N SER A 74 -7.29 25.85 -0.49
CA SER A 74 -6.71 26.73 -1.50
C SER A 74 -7.10 28.19 -1.30
N THR A 75 -6.31 29.08 -1.87
CA THR A 75 -6.58 30.53 -1.91
C THR A 75 -6.55 30.99 -3.37
N PHE A 76 -7.59 31.69 -3.79
CA PHE A 76 -7.76 32.22 -5.15
C PHE A 76 -7.63 33.74 -5.15
N ARG A 77 -7.04 34.29 -6.21
CA ARG A 77 -6.78 35.72 -6.40
C ARG A 77 -7.36 36.20 -7.73
N ALA A 78 -7.31 37.51 -7.95
CA ALA A 78 -7.70 38.12 -9.22
C ALA A 78 -7.10 37.38 -10.43
N GLY A 79 -7.94 36.97 -11.38
CA GLY A 79 -7.58 36.17 -12.56
C GLY A 79 -7.91 34.67 -12.45
N ASP A 80 -8.16 34.18 -11.23
CA ASP A 80 -8.55 32.78 -11.00
C ASP A 80 -10.06 32.56 -11.16
N PHE A 81 -10.45 31.31 -11.35
CA PHE A 81 -11.86 30.87 -11.28
C PHE A 81 -12.02 29.69 -10.33
N PHE A 82 -13.19 29.52 -9.72
CA PHE A 82 -13.46 28.47 -8.75
C PHE A 82 -14.93 28.04 -8.77
N GLY A 83 -15.19 26.83 -8.27
CA GLY A 83 -16.54 26.26 -8.23
C GLY A 83 -16.87 25.37 -9.43
N GLU A 84 -15.85 24.93 -10.18
CA GLU A 84 -15.97 24.12 -11.38
C GLU A 84 -16.40 22.67 -11.13
N MET A 85 -16.18 22.14 -9.92
CA MET A 85 -16.48 20.73 -9.60
C MET A 85 -17.97 20.40 -9.70
N SER A 86 -18.83 21.30 -9.22
CA SER A 86 -20.29 21.14 -9.25
C SER A 86 -20.89 21.22 -10.66
N ILE A 87 -20.09 21.59 -11.66
CA ILE A 87 -20.48 21.66 -13.06
C ILE A 87 -20.20 20.34 -13.79
N ILE A 88 -19.17 19.60 -13.35
CA ILE A 88 -18.77 18.31 -13.94
C ILE A 88 -19.62 17.18 -13.38
N ASP A 89 -19.82 17.19 -12.08
CA ASP A 89 -20.71 16.26 -11.41
C ASP A 89 -21.86 17.06 -10.79
N PRO A 90 -22.95 17.27 -11.55
CA PRO A 90 -24.10 18.01 -11.04
C PRO A 90 -24.86 17.21 -9.97
N THR A 91 -24.58 15.92 -9.79
CA THR A 91 -25.30 15.07 -8.84
C THR A 91 -24.78 15.23 -7.41
N THR A 92 -23.60 15.82 -7.22
CA THR A 92 -22.98 16.01 -5.91
C THR A 92 -23.12 17.45 -5.40
N PRO A 93 -23.43 17.64 -4.09
CA PRO A 93 -23.37 18.95 -3.45
C PRO A 93 -21.96 19.54 -3.46
N ARG A 94 -21.82 20.85 -3.22
CA ARG A 94 -20.51 21.52 -3.13
C ARG A 94 -19.58 20.80 -2.15
N SER A 95 -18.41 20.41 -2.62
CA SER A 95 -17.40 19.70 -1.82
C SER A 95 -16.58 20.61 -0.88
N SER A 96 -16.85 21.92 -0.84
CA SER A 96 -16.06 22.89 -0.07
C SER A 96 -16.82 24.20 0.17
N THR A 97 -16.35 25.00 1.13
CA THR A 97 -16.88 26.34 1.45
C THR A 97 -15.95 27.42 0.89
N ALA A 98 -16.49 28.38 0.15
CA ALA A 98 -15.77 29.55 -0.37
C ALA A 98 -16.08 30.81 0.43
N LYS A 99 -15.05 31.48 0.94
CA LYS A 99 -15.16 32.71 1.76
C LYS A 99 -14.31 33.84 1.21
N ALA A 100 -14.89 35.02 1.07
CA ALA A 100 -14.16 36.22 0.69
C ALA A 100 -13.33 36.72 1.89
N VAL A 101 -11.99 36.79 1.75
CA VAL A 101 -11.11 37.34 2.80
C VAL A 101 -10.77 38.81 2.59
N GLN A 102 -11.09 39.33 1.42
CA GLN A 102 -11.05 40.75 1.06
C GLN A 102 -12.37 41.11 0.36
N ASN A 103 -12.59 42.40 0.10
CA ASN A 103 -13.67 42.78 -0.81
C ASN A 103 -13.35 42.21 -2.20
N CYS A 104 -14.27 41.42 -2.74
CA CYS A 104 -14.09 40.70 -3.99
C CYS A 104 -15.10 41.17 -5.03
N GLN A 105 -14.63 41.43 -6.24
CA GLN A 105 -15.49 41.53 -7.42
C GLN A 105 -15.36 40.24 -8.21
N VAL A 106 -16.49 39.63 -8.55
CA VAL A 106 -16.55 38.38 -9.30
C VAL A 106 -17.45 38.50 -10.52
N LEU A 107 -17.15 37.71 -11.54
CA LEU A 107 -18.09 37.35 -12.59
C LEU A 107 -18.62 35.95 -12.29
N VAL A 108 -19.93 35.84 -12.19
CA VAL A 108 -20.65 34.58 -11.97
C VAL A 108 -21.08 34.05 -13.34
N VAL A 109 -20.80 32.78 -13.60
CA VAL A 109 -21.39 32.01 -14.71
C VAL A 109 -22.47 31.13 -14.11
N PRO A 110 -23.76 31.49 -14.24
CA PRO A 110 -24.85 30.67 -13.72
C PRO A 110 -24.85 29.30 -14.40
N TYR A 111 -25.10 28.24 -13.64
CA TYR A 111 -25.08 26.88 -14.19
C TYR A 111 -26.04 26.71 -15.38
N GLU A 112 -27.25 27.25 -15.29
CA GLU A 112 -28.26 27.14 -16.35
C GLU A 112 -27.81 27.79 -17.67
N GLU A 113 -27.08 28.90 -17.60
CA GLU A 113 -26.56 29.59 -18.78
C GLU A 113 -25.32 28.89 -19.33
N TYR A 114 -24.48 28.33 -18.46
CA TYR A 114 -23.37 27.47 -18.85
C TYR A 114 -23.88 26.19 -19.53
N GLU A 115 -24.93 25.57 -19.01
CA GLU A 115 -25.51 24.34 -19.55
C GLU A 115 -26.02 24.55 -20.98
N LYS A 116 -26.72 25.67 -21.23
CA LYS A 116 -27.16 26.08 -22.58
C LYS A 116 -25.98 26.23 -23.55
N LEU A 117 -24.87 26.81 -23.08
CA LEU A 117 -23.64 26.96 -23.87
C LEU A 117 -22.97 25.60 -24.18
N MET A 118 -23.21 24.58 -23.35
CA MET A 118 -22.59 23.26 -23.43
C MET A 118 -23.41 22.19 -24.16
N HIS A 119 -24.69 22.44 -24.44
CA HIS A 119 -25.62 21.53 -25.14
C HIS A 119 -25.48 21.52 -26.68
N GLY A 120 -24.28 21.78 -27.22
CA GLY A 120 -23.97 21.66 -28.66
C GLY A 120 -22.51 21.32 -28.96
N GLU A 121 -22.23 20.73 -30.13
CA GLU A 121 -20.87 20.42 -30.62
C GLU A 121 -20.13 21.65 -31.21
N GLN A 122 -20.33 22.83 -30.63
CA GLN A 122 -19.65 24.03 -31.08
C GLN A 122 -18.19 24.06 -30.60
N PRO A 123 -17.26 24.69 -31.36
CA PRO A 123 -15.85 24.82 -30.96
C PRO A 123 -15.66 25.40 -29.54
N LEU A 124 -16.53 26.33 -29.16
CA LEU A 124 -16.54 26.96 -27.83
C LEU A 124 -16.76 25.96 -26.69
N SER A 125 -17.72 25.05 -26.83
CA SER A 125 -18.07 24.09 -25.77
C SER A 125 -16.93 23.10 -25.52
N ARG A 126 -16.27 22.66 -26.60
CA ARG A 126 -15.08 21.80 -26.53
C ARG A 126 -13.90 22.53 -25.89
N SER A 127 -13.64 23.77 -26.31
CA SER A 127 -12.57 24.61 -25.77
C SER A 127 -12.72 24.85 -24.27
N LEU A 128 -13.93 25.17 -23.81
CA LEU A 128 -14.22 25.37 -22.39
C LEU A 128 -14.14 24.07 -21.59
N LYS A 129 -14.67 22.94 -22.09
CA LYS A 129 -14.55 21.61 -21.45
C LYS A 129 -13.07 21.23 -21.27
N ASP A 130 -12.27 21.37 -22.31
CA ASP A 130 -10.85 21.03 -22.28
C ASP A 130 -10.07 21.91 -21.29
N LYS A 131 -10.42 23.20 -21.18
CA LYS A 131 -9.78 24.13 -20.24
C LYS A 131 -10.17 23.83 -18.79
N ILE A 132 -11.44 23.53 -18.52
CA ILE A 132 -11.90 23.11 -17.19
C ILE A 132 -11.21 21.80 -16.79
N MET A 133 -11.17 20.80 -17.68
CA MET A 133 -10.51 19.53 -17.43
C MET A 133 -8.99 19.68 -17.22
N ARG A 134 -8.33 20.56 -17.99
CA ARG A 134 -6.91 20.88 -17.79
C ARG A 134 -6.65 21.59 -16.47
N ALA A 135 -7.49 22.55 -16.08
CA ALA A 135 -7.38 23.26 -14.82
C ALA A 135 -7.57 22.31 -13.63
N LEU A 136 -8.55 21.41 -13.69
CA LEU A 136 -8.76 20.39 -12.68
C LEU A 136 -7.64 19.37 -12.61
N SER A 137 -7.14 18.91 -13.76
CA SER A 137 -5.99 18.01 -13.80
C SER A 137 -4.74 18.68 -13.21
N ALA A 138 -4.54 19.98 -13.47
CA ALA A 138 -3.46 20.77 -12.90
C ALA A 138 -3.63 20.95 -11.38
N ARG A 139 -4.85 21.25 -10.92
CA ARG A 139 -5.18 21.36 -9.48
C ARG A 139 -5.09 20.03 -8.77
N MET A 140 -5.46 18.92 -9.41
CA MET A 140 -5.31 17.59 -8.85
C MET A 140 -3.83 17.24 -8.75
N ARG A 141 -3.03 17.51 -9.80
CA ARG A 141 -1.57 17.40 -9.72
C ARG A 141 -0.98 18.30 -8.66
N GLU A 142 -1.45 19.53 -8.49
CA GLU A 142 -0.97 20.48 -7.48
C GLU A 142 -1.46 20.13 -6.08
N ALA A 143 -2.64 19.53 -5.92
CA ALA A 143 -3.16 18.99 -4.65
C ALA A 143 -2.43 17.70 -4.28
N THR A 144 -2.08 16.85 -5.25
CA THR A 144 -1.16 15.72 -5.08
C THR A 144 0.23 16.23 -4.75
N LYS A 145 0.74 17.28 -5.44
CA LYS A 145 2.01 17.93 -5.13
C LYS A 145 1.99 18.66 -3.79
N LYS A 146 0.85 19.20 -3.36
CA LYS A 146 0.64 19.88 -2.07
C LYS A 146 0.35 18.90 -0.96
N ALA A 147 -0.20 17.72 -1.23
CA ALA A 147 -0.22 16.59 -0.31
C ALA A 147 1.20 16.04 -0.14
N VAL A 148 1.97 15.97 -1.24
CA VAL A 148 3.41 15.69 -1.25
C VAL A 148 4.25 16.84 -0.63
N ASN A 149 3.82 18.10 -0.70
CA ASN A 149 4.49 19.25 -0.07
C ASN A 149 3.98 19.55 1.35
N PHE A 150 2.80 19.04 1.74
CA PHE A 150 2.39 18.88 3.15
C PHE A 150 3.27 17.81 3.81
N LEU A 151 3.87 16.93 3.00
CA LEU A 151 4.94 16.02 3.40
C LEU A 151 6.34 16.68 3.33
N THR A 152 6.49 17.96 2.93
CA THR A 152 7.49 19.02 3.31
C THR A 152 7.72 20.09 2.20
N PRO A 153 8.19 21.36 2.46
CA PRO A 153 8.97 21.84 3.61
C PRO A 153 8.62 23.25 4.21
N ALA A 154 9.01 23.45 5.48
CA ALA A 154 9.43 24.74 6.03
C ALA A 154 10.99 24.82 6.04
N PRO A 155 11.64 25.99 6.19
CA PRO A 155 13.06 26.18 5.92
C PRO A 155 14.00 25.32 6.78
N THR A 156 15.11 24.93 6.13
CA THR A 156 16.11 23.91 6.44
C THR A 156 16.75 23.88 7.82
N PRO A 157 17.08 22.67 8.26
CA PRO A 157 18.34 22.36 8.90
C PRO A 157 19.32 21.65 7.95
N ASN A 158 20.59 21.95 8.16
CA ASN A 158 21.67 21.99 7.15
C ASN A 158 22.45 20.67 6.98
N GLY A 159 21.93 19.56 7.53
CA GLY A 159 22.62 18.27 7.51
C GLY A 159 22.80 17.72 6.10
N LYS A 160 24.03 17.35 5.73
CA LYS A 160 24.35 16.74 4.43
C LYS A 160 24.22 15.22 4.50
N VAL A 161 23.49 14.63 3.58
CA VAL A 161 23.25 13.20 3.48
C VAL A 161 24.21 12.57 2.46
N LEU A 162 24.99 11.59 2.91
CA LEU A 162 26.00 10.88 2.14
C LEU A 162 25.62 9.39 2.06
N VAL A 163 25.50 8.84 0.86
CA VAL A 163 25.16 7.41 0.65
C VAL A 163 26.37 6.67 0.12
N ILE A 164 26.65 5.48 0.67
CA ILE A 164 27.67 4.57 0.11
C ILE A 164 26.95 3.37 -0.51
N ALA A 165 27.07 3.19 -1.83
CA ALA A 165 26.33 2.18 -2.61
C ALA A 165 27.24 1.28 -3.45
N SER A 166 26.81 0.05 -3.69
CA SER A 166 27.50 -0.91 -4.56
C SER A 166 26.54 -2.03 -5.01
N PRO A 167 26.69 -2.57 -6.23
CA PRO A 167 25.85 -3.68 -6.69
C PRO A 167 26.16 -5.01 -6.00
N ARG A 168 27.24 -5.12 -5.20
CA ARG A 168 27.68 -6.38 -4.58
C ARG A 168 28.16 -6.16 -3.14
N GLY A 169 27.95 -7.17 -2.29
CA GLY A 169 28.56 -7.27 -0.97
C GLY A 169 30.09 -7.42 -1.04
N GLY A 170 30.80 -6.95 -0.03
CA GLY A 170 32.27 -7.04 0.03
C GLY A 170 33.04 -6.07 -0.88
N ALA A 171 32.37 -5.05 -1.45
CA ALA A 171 33.01 -3.99 -2.22
C ALA A 171 33.71 -2.93 -1.35
N GLY A 172 33.56 -2.99 -0.02
CA GLY A 172 34.17 -2.05 0.94
C GLY A 172 33.24 -0.91 1.42
N ARG A 173 31.91 -1.04 1.27
CA ARG A 173 30.96 0.03 1.63
C ARG A 173 30.99 0.37 3.11
N THR A 174 30.82 -0.62 3.96
CA THR A 174 30.86 -0.49 5.42
C THR A 174 32.21 0.07 5.87
N THR A 175 33.32 -0.35 5.25
CA THR A 175 34.64 0.21 5.52
C THR A 175 34.72 1.69 5.16
N LEU A 176 34.21 2.10 3.99
CA LEU A 176 34.17 3.51 3.61
C LEU A 176 33.23 4.32 4.52
N ALA A 177 32.02 3.82 4.79
CA ALA A 177 31.02 4.48 5.62
C ALA A 177 31.55 4.73 7.04
N THR A 178 32.13 3.70 7.67
CA THR A 178 32.69 3.81 9.03
C THR A 178 33.91 4.74 9.10
N VAL A 179 34.85 4.65 8.16
CA VAL A 179 36.04 5.53 8.13
C VAL A 179 35.65 6.98 7.84
N LEU A 180 34.73 7.21 6.91
CA LEU A 180 34.21 8.54 6.57
C LEU A 180 33.53 9.19 7.78
N ALA A 181 32.67 8.42 8.47
CA ALA A 181 31.99 8.88 9.68
C ALA A 181 32.98 9.23 10.80
N SER A 182 33.99 8.39 11.04
CA SER A 182 35.03 8.66 12.06
C SER A 182 35.90 9.88 11.73
N ILE A 183 36.24 10.12 10.46
CA ILE A 183 37.01 11.32 10.06
C ILE A 183 36.16 12.57 10.25
N LEU A 184 34.90 12.55 9.80
CA LEU A 184 33.98 13.68 9.97
C LEU A 184 33.72 13.99 11.45
N SER A 185 33.56 12.97 12.29
CA SER A 185 33.30 13.16 13.73
C SER A 185 34.54 13.65 14.49
N LYS A 186 35.70 13.01 14.30
CA LYS A 186 36.92 13.26 15.10
C LYS A 186 37.83 14.34 14.54
N GLU A 187 38.02 14.38 13.22
CA GLU A 187 38.97 15.32 12.61
C GLU A 187 38.28 16.60 12.09
N SER A 188 37.00 16.52 11.71
CA SER A 188 36.22 17.70 11.29
C SER A 188 35.29 18.23 12.39
N ASN A 189 35.23 17.58 13.56
CA ASN A 189 34.38 17.95 14.69
C ASN A 189 32.91 18.18 14.30
N ARG A 190 32.37 17.31 13.44
CA ARG A 190 31.00 17.37 12.97
C ARG A 190 30.13 16.36 13.68
N LYS A 191 28.88 16.72 13.96
CA LYS A 191 27.92 15.79 14.53
C LYS A 191 27.40 14.86 13.42
N VAL A 192 27.78 13.59 13.48
CA VAL A 192 27.53 12.59 12.43
C VAL A 192 26.54 11.54 12.92
N LEU A 193 25.56 11.20 12.07
CA LEU A 193 24.72 10.02 12.22
C LEU A 193 25.08 8.98 11.16
N VAL A 194 25.29 7.72 11.56
CA VAL A 194 25.39 6.57 10.66
C VAL A 194 24.06 5.81 10.67
N ILE A 195 23.50 5.55 9.50
CA ILE A 195 22.31 4.72 9.32
C ILE A 195 22.75 3.44 8.61
N ASP A 196 22.60 2.30 9.29
CA ASP A 196 22.88 0.98 8.74
C ASP A 196 21.62 0.42 8.06
N LEU A 197 21.62 0.32 6.73
CA LEU A 197 20.51 -0.30 6.00
C LEU A 197 20.69 -1.81 5.82
N ASP A 198 21.83 -2.39 6.19
CA ASP A 198 22.01 -3.84 6.26
C ASP A 198 21.46 -4.37 7.61
N VAL A 199 20.15 -4.23 7.79
CA VAL A 199 19.47 -4.47 9.08
C VAL A 199 19.55 -5.92 9.57
N PHE A 200 19.88 -6.87 8.69
CA PHE A 200 19.94 -8.30 9.02
C PHE A 200 21.31 -8.74 9.53
N PHE A 201 22.40 -8.19 8.99
CA PHE A 201 23.76 -8.58 9.40
C PHE A 201 24.44 -7.48 10.23
N GLY A 202 24.07 -6.22 10.03
CA GLY A 202 24.52 -5.10 10.85
C GLY A 202 26.03 -4.90 10.83
N ASP A 203 26.68 -5.01 9.66
CA ASP A 203 28.13 -4.97 9.56
C ASP A 203 28.73 -3.68 10.14
N SER A 204 28.07 -2.53 9.95
CA SER A 204 28.55 -1.26 10.51
C SER A 204 28.34 -1.20 12.03
N THR A 205 27.21 -1.75 12.48
CA THR A 205 26.81 -1.91 13.89
C THR A 205 27.84 -2.77 14.62
N PHE A 206 28.28 -3.89 14.02
CA PHE A 206 29.36 -4.75 14.49
C PHE A 206 30.71 -4.04 14.57
N LEU A 207 31.09 -3.29 13.52
CA LEU A 207 32.38 -2.58 13.48
C LEU A 207 32.47 -1.43 14.49
N PHE A 208 31.35 -0.77 14.80
CA PHE A 208 31.28 0.21 15.88
C PHE A 208 31.08 -0.42 17.25
N GLY A 209 30.78 -1.72 17.32
CA GLY A 209 30.64 -2.47 18.57
C GLY A 209 29.38 -2.10 19.35
N VAL A 210 28.36 -1.61 18.66
CA VAL A 210 27.08 -1.18 19.23
C VAL A 210 26.00 -2.17 18.83
N TYR A 211 25.04 -2.44 19.69
CA TYR A 211 23.80 -3.15 19.34
C TYR A 211 22.65 -2.51 20.12
N SER A 212 21.45 -2.52 19.55
CA SER A 212 20.24 -2.07 20.25
C SER A 212 19.11 -3.08 20.09
N ASP A 213 18.23 -3.10 21.07
CA ASP A 213 16.95 -3.83 20.99
C ASP A 213 15.93 -3.06 20.13
N GLN A 214 16.27 -1.84 19.68
CA GLN A 214 15.48 -1.04 18.74
C GLN A 214 16.05 -1.13 17.32
N SER A 215 15.18 -1.37 16.34
CA SER A 215 15.53 -1.40 14.91
C SER A 215 15.46 0.00 14.29
N VAL A 216 16.20 0.21 13.19
CA VAL A 216 16.10 1.41 12.34
C VAL A 216 14.66 1.70 11.91
N THR A 217 13.86 0.66 11.67
CA THR A 217 12.44 0.76 11.31
C THR A 217 11.58 1.29 12.46
N ARG A 218 11.85 0.86 13.70
CA ARG A 218 11.19 1.41 14.88
C ARG A 218 11.53 2.90 15.08
N LEU A 219 12.80 3.27 14.91
CA LEU A 219 13.23 4.66 14.93
C LEU A 219 12.52 5.51 13.87
N ALA A 220 12.28 4.95 12.69
CA ALA A 220 11.58 5.64 11.61
C ALA A 220 10.06 5.77 11.85
N HIS A 221 9.40 4.75 12.42
CA HIS A 221 7.99 4.86 12.82
C HIS A 221 7.78 5.86 13.96
N GLU A 222 8.75 5.97 14.88
CA GLU A 222 8.73 6.95 15.97
C GLU A 222 9.11 8.37 15.50
N ALA A 223 9.62 8.52 14.26
CA ALA A 223 9.92 9.80 13.60
C ALA A 223 8.69 10.49 12.97
N ASN A 224 7.47 9.97 13.19
CA ASN A 224 6.22 10.64 12.80
C ASN A 224 5.90 11.83 13.71
N PRO A 225 5.35 12.94 13.19
CA PRO A 225 5.23 14.20 13.93
C PRO A 225 4.20 14.11 15.08
N GLY A 226 4.72 14.25 16.31
CA GLY A 226 3.98 14.42 17.56
C GLY A 226 4.92 14.92 18.67
N PRO A 227 4.42 15.54 19.76
CA PRO A 227 5.24 16.27 20.74
C PRO A 227 6.23 15.42 21.58
N ILE A 228 6.27 14.10 21.38
CA ILE A 228 7.13 13.13 22.10
C ILE A 228 8.19 12.50 21.15
N SER A 229 8.26 12.91 19.87
CA SER A 229 9.07 12.24 18.83
C SER A 229 10.59 12.43 18.98
N GLN A 230 11.06 13.58 19.49
CA GLN A 230 12.50 13.90 19.53
C GLN A 230 13.25 13.13 20.63
N GLU A 231 12.70 13.03 21.84
CA GLU A 231 13.32 12.28 22.94
C GLU A 231 13.43 10.79 22.61
N ARG A 232 12.40 10.24 21.95
CA ARG A 232 12.38 8.84 21.49
C ARG A 232 13.38 8.58 20.38
N PHE A 233 13.47 9.49 19.40
CA PHE A 233 14.46 9.41 18.34
C PHE A 233 15.90 9.36 18.88
N PHE A 234 16.28 10.26 19.79
CA PHE A 234 17.61 10.21 20.41
C PHE A 234 17.78 9.02 21.37
N GLY A 235 16.72 8.59 22.05
CA GLY A 235 16.74 7.45 22.96
C GLY A 235 16.99 6.10 22.28
N GLY A 236 16.67 5.97 20.99
CA GLY A 236 16.94 4.76 20.22
C GLY A 236 18.28 4.74 19.47
N LEU A 237 19.00 5.86 19.41
CA LEU A 237 20.34 5.94 18.83
C LEU A 237 21.41 5.47 19.82
N THR A 238 22.45 4.85 19.29
CA THR A 238 23.66 4.53 20.06
C THR A 238 24.75 5.57 19.77
N ARG A 239 25.59 5.86 20.77
CA ARG A 239 26.62 6.88 20.69
C ARG A 239 27.99 6.25 20.99
N PRO A 240 28.66 5.65 19.99
CA PRO A 240 29.99 5.06 20.18
C PRO A 240 31.08 6.11 20.48
N GLU A 241 30.90 7.36 20.03
CA GLU A 241 31.84 8.46 20.27
C GLU A 241 31.12 9.79 20.51
N GLU A 242 31.83 10.82 20.99
CA GLU A 242 31.24 12.11 21.34
C GLU A 242 30.41 12.72 20.19
N ASN A 243 30.91 12.75 18.96
CA ASN A 243 30.17 13.33 17.84
C ASN A 243 29.63 12.30 16.85
N LEU A 244 29.63 11.02 17.21
CA LEU A 244 29.21 9.93 16.34
C LEU A 244 28.03 9.18 16.93
N TYR A 245 26.94 9.16 16.18
CA TYR A 245 25.71 8.45 16.51
C TYR A 245 25.48 7.37 15.46
N VAL A 246 24.94 6.24 15.88
CA VAL A 246 24.62 5.11 15.01
C VAL A 246 23.17 4.72 15.27
N ALA A 247 22.38 4.61 14.19
CA ALA A 247 21.10 3.91 14.19
C ALA A 247 21.39 2.44 13.91
N PRO A 248 21.46 1.59 14.95
CA PRO A 248 22.00 0.24 14.82
C PRO A 248 20.97 -0.72 14.20
N ALA A 249 21.48 -1.78 13.59
CA ALA A 249 20.68 -2.95 13.27
C ALA A 249 20.13 -3.61 14.55
N ALA A 250 19.00 -4.31 14.43
CA ALA A 250 18.39 -5.00 15.55
C ALA A 250 19.34 -6.10 16.08
N LYS A 251 19.48 -6.19 17.41
CA LYS A 251 20.30 -7.24 18.05
C LYS A 251 19.85 -8.67 17.70
N ASN A 252 18.57 -8.85 17.40
CA ASN A 252 18.01 -10.13 16.94
C ASN A 252 17.61 -10.02 15.46
N ILE A 253 18.21 -10.87 14.63
CA ILE A 253 17.93 -10.94 13.18
C ILE A 253 16.45 -11.24 12.90
N LEU A 254 15.78 -12.03 13.75
CA LEU A 254 14.35 -12.32 13.59
C LEU A 254 13.43 -11.11 13.85
N ALA A 255 13.95 -10.08 14.52
CA ALA A 255 13.28 -8.81 14.77
C ALA A 255 13.79 -7.70 13.82
N ALA A 256 14.67 -8.04 12.87
CA ALA A 256 15.13 -7.11 11.86
C ALA A 256 14.02 -6.91 10.82
N GLU A 257 13.60 -5.65 10.67
CA GLU A 257 12.66 -5.22 9.66
C GLU A 257 13.35 -4.16 8.81
N ALA A 258 13.29 -4.28 7.49
CA ALA A 258 13.84 -3.28 6.58
C ALA A 258 12.93 -2.05 6.54
N PRO A 259 13.47 -0.81 6.60
CA PRO A 259 12.66 0.40 6.56
C PRO A 259 12.01 0.57 5.18
N THR A 260 10.80 1.12 5.12
CA THR A 260 10.18 1.53 3.84
C THR A 260 10.81 2.82 3.28
N SER A 261 10.50 3.18 2.03
CA SER A 261 10.91 4.45 1.42
C SER A 261 10.35 5.67 2.19
N ALA A 262 9.13 5.57 2.70
CA ALA A 262 8.51 6.58 3.55
C ALA A 262 9.22 6.69 4.91
N ASP A 263 9.54 5.55 5.53
CA ASP A 263 10.28 5.48 6.80
C ASP A 263 11.66 6.12 6.68
N LEU A 264 12.42 5.75 5.64
CA LEU A 264 13.74 6.34 5.37
C LEU A 264 13.66 7.85 5.13
N SER A 265 12.66 8.31 4.36
CA SER A 265 12.47 9.73 4.09
C SER A 265 12.14 10.52 5.35
N ALA A 266 11.30 9.97 6.24
CA ALA A 266 10.98 10.58 7.53
C ALA A 266 12.21 10.62 8.46
N LEU A 267 12.97 9.52 8.52
CA LEU A 267 14.19 9.40 9.31
C LEU A 267 15.26 10.40 8.85
N VAL A 268 15.52 10.48 7.53
CA VAL A 268 16.48 11.43 6.95
C VAL A 268 16.03 12.86 7.19
N ARG A 269 14.73 13.17 7.04
CA ARG A 269 14.19 14.49 7.32
C ARG A 269 14.48 14.92 8.76
N LEU A 270 14.13 14.07 9.74
CA LEU A 270 14.38 14.34 11.16
C LEU A 270 15.88 14.42 11.48
N ALA A 271 16.70 13.56 10.88
CA ALA A 271 18.14 13.55 11.08
C ALA A 271 18.81 14.82 10.53
N ARG A 272 18.34 15.35 9.40
CA ARG A 272 18.83 16.64 8.85
C ARG A 272 18.62 17.80 9.82
N GLU A 273 17.69 17.67 10.78
CA GLU A 273 17.44 18.66 11.85
C GLU A 273 18.48 18.72 12.95
N HIS A 274 19.29 17.67 13.07
CA HIS A 274 20.05 17.44 14.29
C HIS A 274 21.50 17.00 14.07
N PHE A 275 21.88 16.71 12.84
CA PHE A 275 23.21 16.23 12.45
C PHE A 275 23.78 17.08 11.31
N ASP A 276 25.08 17.33 11.36
CA ASP A 276 25.82 18.02 10.29
C ASP A 276 25.98 17.10 9.07
N TYR A 277 26.19 15.80 9.32
CA TYR A 277 26.33 14.77 8.31
C TYR A 277 25.53 13.52 8.67
N ILE A 278 24.85 12.95 7.68
CA ILE A 278 24.15 11.67 7.78
C ILE A 278 24.80 10.73 6.78
N VAL A 279 25.44 9.66 7.26
CA VAL A 279 26.13 8.65 6.45
C VAL A 279 25.26 7.40 6.40
N ILE A 280 24.80 7.03 5.20
CA ILE A 280 23.95 5.86 4.98
C ILE A 280 24.82 4.75 4.38
N ASP A 281 25.01 3.67 5.14
CA ASP A 281 25.61 2.42 4.64
C ASP A 281 24.50 1.55 4.04
N SER A 282 24.61 1.25 2.74
CA SER A 282 23.57 0.49 2.03
C SER A 282 23.84 -1.01 1.95
N GLU A 283 22.78 -1.81 1.91
CA GLU A 283 22.82 -3.23 1.56
C GLU A 283 23.16 -3.45 0.08
N ALA A 284 23.59 -4.67 -0.31
CA ALA A 284 24.03 -4.99 -1.67
C ALA A 284 22.89 -4.90 -2.70
N GLY A 285 23.17 -4.31 -3.86
CA GLY A 285 22.21 -4.28 -4.96
C GLY A 285 21.35 -3.02 -5.00
N ILE A 286 20.20 -3.10 -5.66
CA ILE A 286 19.30 -1.97 -5.91
C ILE A 286 17.89 -2.33 -5.42
N SER A 287 17.37 -1.54 -4.48
CA SER A 287 16.03 -1.66 -3.92
C SER A 287 15.37 -0.28 -3.90
N GLU A 288 14.05 -0.22 -3.70
CA GLU A 288 13.32 1.05 -3.58
C GLU A 288 13.95 1.95 -2.51
N VAL A 289 14.30 1.37 -1.36
CA VAL A 289 14.93 2.06 -0.23
C VAL A 289 16.29 2.66 -0.61
N ILE A 290 17.12 1.93 -1.38
CA ILE A 290 18.42 2.45 -1.84
C ILE A 290 18.23 3.57 -2.88
N VAL A 291 17.25 3.45 -3.78
CA VAL A 291 16.92 4.51 -4.73
C VAL A 291 16.44 5.76 -3.98
N THR A 292 15.58 5.60 -2.98
CA THR A 292 15.15 6.69 -2.09
C THR A 292 16.34 7.28 -1.34
N ALA A 293 17.26 6.46 -0.81
CA ALA A 293 18.48 6.94 -0.15
C ALA A 293 19.31 7.83 -1.10
N ILE A 294 19.52 7.37 -2.33
CA ILE A 294 20.22 8.14 -3.36
C ILE A 294 19.44 9.43 -3.68
N GLU A 295 18.12 9.37 -3.81
CA GLU A 295 17.26 10.51 -4.10
C GLU A 295 17.37 11.60 -3.03
N VAL A 296 17.27 11.23 -1.75
CA VAL A 296 17.37 12.18 -0.62
C VAL A 296 18.81 12.57 -0.27
N SER A 297 19.80 11.91 -0.87
CA SER A 297 21.22 12.22 -0.66
C SER A 297 21.65 13.54 -1.29
N ASP A 298 22.56 14.23 -0.61
CA ASP A 298 23.31 15.35 -1.20
C ASP A 298 24.47 14.81 -2.07
N HIS A 299 25.06 13.67 -1.70
CA HIS A 299 26.10 13.00 -2.48
C HIS A 299 26.09 11.47 -2.30
N THR A 300 26.36 10.72 -3.37
CA THR A 300 26.48 9.26 -3.35
C THR A 300 27.88 8.82 -3.79
N PHE A 301 28.53 8.00 -2.97
CA PHE A 301 29.77 7.30 -3.28
C PHE A 301 29.47 5.89 -3.76
N PHE A 302 29.73 5.62 -5.04
CA PHE A 302 29.43 4.34 -5.67
C PHE A 302 30.69 3.51 -5.83
N LEU A 303 30.73 2.30 -5.26
CA LEU A 303 31.88 1.41 -5.28
C LEU A 303 31.75 0.32 -6.34
N ILE A 304 32.77 0.19 -7.20
CA ILE A 304 32.86 -0.86 -8.22
C ILE A 304 34.10 -1.73 -7.96
N ASP A 305 33.86 -3.00 -7.68
CA ASP A 305 34.91 -4.02 -7.58
C ASP A 305 35.37 -4.45 -8.98
N ARG A 306 36.66 -4.24 -9.29
CA ARG A 306 37.27 -4.49 -10.61
C ARG A 306 37.92 -5.86 -10.76
N ALA A 307 37.83 -6.73 -9.75
CA ALA A 307 38.41 -8.08 -9.81
C ALA A 307 37.59 -9.06 -10.67
N ASP A 308 36.36 -8.69 -11.09
CA ASP A 308 35.43 -9.60 -11.76
C ASP A 308 34.62 -8.88 -12.88
N PHE A 309 34.64 -9.44 -14.10
CA PHE A 309 33.87 -8.94 -15.25
C PHE A 309 32.36 -8.89 -14.96
N LEU A 310 31.84 -9.83 -14.16
CA LEU A 310 30.45 -9.87 -13.77
C LEU A 310 30.05 -8.64 -12.93
N ASN A 311 30.96 -8.12 -12.11
CA ASN A 311 30.72 -6.91 -11.30
C ASN A 311 30.65 -5.64 -12.15
N ILE A 312 31.46 -5.56 -13.21
CA ILE A 312 31.38 -4.47 -14.20
C ILE A 312 30.02 -4.53 -14.92
N LYS A 313 29.60 -5.72 -15.37
CA LYS A 313 28.28 -5.93 -15.99
C LYS A 313 27.13 -5.55 -15.06
N ASN A 314 27.18 -5.93 -13.79
CA ASN A 314 26.16 -5.60 -12.79
C ASN A 314 26.11 -4.11 -12.50
N SER A 315 27.27 -3.44 -12.44
CA SER A 315 27.36 -1.98 -12.32
C SER A 315 26.69 -1.27 -13.50
N VAL A 316 26.92 -1.74 -14.74
CA VAL A 316 26.26 -1.17 -15.93
C VAL A 316 24.74 -1.31 -15.85
N ARG A 317 24.22 -2.47 -15.40
CA ARG A 317 22.77 -2.67 -15.18
C ARG A 317 22.23 -1.76 -14.07
N TYR A 318 22.98 -1.58 -12.99
CA TYR A 318 22.64 -0.67 -11.90
C TYR A 318 22.46 0.77 -12.41
N PHE A 319 23.43 1.27 -13.17
CA PHE A 319 23.36 2.63 -13.73
C PHE A 319 22.29 2.77 -14.81
N HIS A 320 21.99 1.70 -15.56
CA HIS A 320 20.83 1.70 -16.46
C HIS A 320 19.51 1.87 -15.68
N ALA A 321 19.35 1.23 -14.52
CA ALA A 321 18.20 1.45 -13.65
C ALA A 321 18.17 2.88 -13.09
N LEU A 322 19.31 3.41 -12.61
CA LEU A 322 19.42 4.78 -12.11
C LEU A 322 19.17 5.85 -13.18
N SER A 323 19.47 5.56 -14.46
CA SER A 323 19.29 6.51 -15.56
C SER A 323 17.85 7.00 -15.73
N ARG A 324 16.87 6.26 -15.19
CA ARG A 324 15.44 6.61 -15.18
C ARG A 324 15.08 7.76 -14.23
N PHE A 325 15.96 8.11 -13.29
CA PHE A 325 15.70 9.08 -12.21
C PHE A 325 16.40 10.44 -12.40
N ASP A 326 17.01 10.68 -13.56
CA ASP A 326 17.67 11.93 -13.98
C ASP A 326 18.48 12.68 -12.90
N PHE A 327 19.36 11.97 -12.17
CA PHE A 327 20.23 12.62 -11.19
C PHE A 327 21.30 13.51 -11.85
N PRO A 328 21.69 14.64 -11.22
CA PRO A 328 22.82 15.46 -11.66
C PRO A 328 24.12 14.64 -11.72
N GLU A 329 24.99 14.92 -12.68
CA GLU A 329 26.29 14.22 -12.83
C GLU A 329 27.17 14.37 -11.58
N SER A 330 27.08 15.52 -10.90
CA SER A 330 27.83 15.80 -9.67
C SER A 330 27.35 15.03 -8.45
N LYS A 331 26.16 14.39 -8.51
CA LYS A 331 25.55 13.72 -7.34
C LYS A 331 26.19 12.37 -7.04
N ILE A 332 26.80 11.72 -8.02
CA ILE A 332 27.38 10.37 -7.87
C ILE A 332 28.87 10.39 -8.23
N SER A 333 29.72 10.00 -7.29
CA SER A 333 31.15 9.77 -7.52
C SER A 333 31.46 8.28 -7.49
N ILE A 334 32.11 7.78 -8.55
CA ILE A 334 32.44 6.37 -8.66
C ILE A 334 33.87 6.13 -8.17
N PHE A 335 34.06 5.19 -7.24
CA PHE A 335 35.36 4.72 -6.79
C PHE A 335 35.55 3.24 -7.13
N LEU A 336 36.75 2.92 -7.60
CA LEU A 336 37.13 1.55 -7.91
C LEU A 336 37.80 0.89 -6.71
N THR A 337 37.51 -0.37 -6.44
CA THR A 337 38.12 -1.16 -5.36
C THR A 337 38.76 -2.43 -5.92
N LYS A 338 39.74 -2.98 -5.19
CA LYS A 338 40.48 -4.22 -5.54
C LYS A 338 41.02 -4.23 -6.98
N VAL A 339 41.59 -3.11 -7.41
CA VAL A 339 42.12 -2.95 -8.78
C VAL A 339 43.51 -3.59 -8.84
N GLY A 340 43.69 -4.61 -9.68
CA GLY A 340 45.03 -5.13 -10.02
C GLY A 340 45.87 -4.07 -10.74
N ASN A 341 47.20 -4.21 -10.72
CA ASN A 341 48.17 -3.19 -11.18
C ASN A 341 47.98 -2.71 -12.64
N ASP A 342 47.19 -3.40 -13.48
CA ASP A 342 47.12 -3.17 -14.93
C ASP A 342 45.84 -2.50 -15.46
N VAL A 343 44.90 -2.07 -14.61
CA VAL A 343 43.57 -1.61 -15.09
C VAL A 343 43.37 -0.09 -15.01
N LYS A 344 43.48 0.60 -16.15
CA LYS A 344 43.25 2.06 -16.27
C LYS A 344 41.76 2.44 -16.13
N PRO A 345 41.39 3.50 -15.39
CA PRO A 345 39.99 3.94 -15.21
C PRO A 345 39.23 4.19 -16.52
N GLU A 346 39.94 4.58 -17.59
CA GLU A 346 39.37 4.90 -18.91
C GLU A 346 38.75 3.69 -19.67
N SER A 347 38.93 2.46 -19.17
CA SER A 347 38.55 1.22 -19.86
C SER A 347 37.11 0.75 -19.63
N LEU A 348 36.28 1.48 -18.85
CA LEU A 348 34.89 1.09 -18.55
C LEU A 348 33.92 1.55 -19.65
N PRO A 349 33.32 0.64 -20.45
CA PRO A 349 32.39 1.04 -21.51
C PRO A 349 31.01 1.37 -20.91
N LYS A 350 30.42 2.50 -21.32
CA LYS A 350 29.00 2.89 -21.10
C LYS A 350 28.58 3.41 -19.70
N LEU A 351 29.46 4.11 -18.99
CA LEU A 351 29.08 4.93 -17.81
C LEU A 351 29.12 6.45 -18.08
N GLN A 352 28.89 6.86 -19.34
CA GLN A 352 29.22 8.19 -19.90
C GLN A 352 28.69 9.43 -19.13
N LYS A 353 27.69 9.28 -18.24
CA LYS A 353 27.12 10.38 -17.43
C LYS A 353 27.84 10.61 -16.08
N TYR A 354 28.61 9.65 -15.56
CA TYR A 354 29.19 9.74 -14.21
C TYR A 354 30.72 9.54 -14.21
N HIS A 355 31.42 10.39 -13.46
CA HIS A 355 32.88 10.42 -13.42
C HIS A 355 33.45 9.39 -12.43
N VAL A 356 34.47 8.63 -12.87
CA VAL A 356 35.29 7.78 -11.99
C VAL A 356 36.26 8.66 -11.22
N ALA A 357 35.95 8.94 -9.94
CA ALA A 357 36.67 9.87 -9.09
C ALA A 357 38.03 9.34 -8.60
N GLY A 358 38.23 8.02 -8.55
CA GLY A 358 39.53 7.44 -8.19
C GLY A 358 39.49 5.96 -7.84
N VAL A 359 40.62 5.46 -7.34
CA VAL A 359 40.80 4.08 -6.88
C VAL A 359 41.05 4.09 -5.38
N LEU A 360 40.24 3.36 -4.61
CA LEU A 360 40.45 3.19 -3.18
C LEU A 360 41.60 2.19 -2.94
N PRO A 361 42.56 2.50 -2.03
CA PRO A 361 43.60 1.55 -1.65
C PRO A 361 43.02 0.25 -1.12
N ASP A 362 43.72 -0.87 -1.32
CA ASP A 362 43.29 -2.14 -0.74
C ASP A 362 43.50 -2.14 0.78
N VAL A 363 42.59 -2.80 1.50
CA VAL A 363 42.67 -2.99 2.94
C VAL A 363 42.99 -4.46 3.15
N GLN A 364 44.28 -4.79 3.25
CA GLN A 364 44.69 -6.14 3.65
C GLN A 364 44.09 -6.44 5.02
N VAL A 365 43.55 -7.65 5.19
CA VAL A 365 42.77 -8.07 6.36
C VAL A 365 43.52 -7.78 7.66
N LEU A 366 43.22 -6.63 8.28
CA LEU A 366 43.39 -6.44 9.71
C LEU A 366 42.29 -7.28 10.35
N MET A 367 42.63 -8.28 11.16
CA MET A 367 41.61 -9.03 11.92
C MET A 367 40.77 -8.00 12.67
N GLY A 368 39.49 -7.88 12.28
CA GLY A 368 38.59 -6.88 12.84
C GLY A 368 38.38 -7.19 14.32
N GLU A 369 38.96 -6.37 15.19
CA GLU A 369 38.57 -6.38 16.60
C GLU A 369 37.17 -5.80 16.70
N TYR A 370 36.25 -6.53 17.34
CA TYR A 370 34.90 -6.07 17.62
C TYR A 370 34.93 -4.66 18.23
N GLY A 371 34.14 -3.73 17.68
CA GLY A 371 34.11 -2.34 18.13
C GLY A 371 35.27 -1.46 17.68
N LYS A 372 36.15 -1.92 16.78
CA LYS A 372 37.21 -1.09 16.20
C LYS A 372 37.13 -1.05 14.68
N THR A 373 36.78 0.11 14.15
CA THR A 373 36.82 0.40 12.70
C THR A 373 38.28 0.51 12.19
N LEU A 374 38.49 0.50 10.86
CA LEU A 374 39.81 0.71 10.27
C LEU A 374 40.46 2.03 10.73
N TYR A 375 39.66 3.07 10.97
CA TYR A 375 40.14 4.33 11.51
C TYR A 375 40.76 4.17 12.90
N HIS A 376 40.16 3.34 13.77
CA HIS A 376 40.67 3.06 15.11
C HIS A 376 41.95 2.22 15.08
N LEU A 377 42.00 1.24 14.19
CA LEU A 377 43.13 0.31 14.09
C LEU A 377 44.35 0.96 13.44
N ALA A 378 44.13 1.76 12.40
CA ALA A 378 45.20 2.36 11.60
C ALA A 378 44.77 3.73 11.02
N PRO A 379 44.73 4.81 11.83
CA PRO A 379 44.32 6.14 11.35
C PRO A 379 45.28 6.69 10.28
N GLY A 380 46.55 6.25 10.28
CA GLY A 380 47.57 6.59 9.28
C GLY A 380 47.52 5.76 7.99
N HIS A 381 46.62 4.77 7.88
CA HIS A 381 46.55 3.88 6.72
C HIS A 381 46.33 4.68 5.42
N PRO A 382 46.90 4.25 4.26
CA PRO A 382 46.68 4.89 2.97
C PRO A 382 45.20 5.08 2.63
N TYR A 383 44.35 4.12 3.02
CA TYR A 383 42.89 4.21 2.90
C TYR A 383 42.32 5.43 3.66
N CYS A 384 42.65 5.59 4.94
CA CYS A 384 42.21 6.73 5.75
C CYS A 384 42.73 8.06 5.15
N SER A 385 43.97 8.07 4.65
CA SER A 385 44.53 9.23 3.97
C SER A 385 43.76 9.60 2.69
N PHE A 386 43.33 8.59 1.91
CA PHE A 386 42.49 8.80 0.74
C PHE A 386 41.09 9.31 1.12
N VAL A 387 40.45 8.75 2.15
CA VAL A 387 39.15 9.24 2.62
C VAL A 387 39.23 10.70 3.12
N ARG A 388 40.34 11.13 3.75
CA ARG A 388 40.58 12.55 4.06
C ARG A 388 40.63 13.44 2.81
N GLN A 389 41.14 12.93 1.69
CA GLN A 389 41.11 13.64 0.41
C GLN A 389 39.68 13.71 -0.15
N ILE A 390 38.85 12.68 0.04
CA ILE A 390 37.42 12.74 -0.30
C ILE A 390 36.73 13.83 0.53
N VAL A 391 36.96 13.86 1.85
CA VAL A 391 36.37 14.86 2.75
C VAL A 391 36.78 16.29 2.36
N THR A 392 38.05 16.52 2.07
CA THR A 392 38.54 17.86 1.70
C THR A 392 38.22 18.25 0.26
N GLY A 393 38.26 17.30 -0.68
CA GLY A 393 38.09 17.55 -2.12
C GLY A 393 36.63 17.51 -2.58
N VAL A 394 35.89 16.45 -2.21
CA VAL A 394 34.50 16.24 -2.64
C VAL A 394 33.53 16.98 -1.73
N LEU A 395 33.68 16.81 -0.40
CA LEU A 395 32.76 17.44 0.57
C LEU A 395 33.12 18.90 0.89
N LYS A 396 34.33 19.34 0.50
CA LYS A 396 34.91 20.66 0.80
C LYS A 396 34.95 20.98 2.30
N GLU A 397 35.12 19.95 3.13
CA GLU A 397 35.14 20.05 4.58
C GLU A 397 36.58 20.17 5.11
N ARG A 398 36.78 20.92 6.20
CA ARG A 398 38.12 21.07 6.80
C ARG A 398 38.41 19.88 7.72
N VAL A 399 39.64 19.38 7.65
CA VAL A 399 40.13 18.27 8.46
C VAL A 399 41.26 18.78 9.34
N HIS A 400 41.06 18.80 10.65
CA HIS A 400 42.06 19.23 11.63
C HIS A 400 42.83 18.00 12.12
N ARG A 401 44.10 17.88 11.73
CA ARG A 401 44.98 16.87 12.31
C ARG A 401 45.25 17.22 13.77
N ASP A 402 44.96 16.27 14.66
CA ASP A 402 45.52 16.30 16.00
C ASP A 402 47.06 16.27 15.90
N GLN A 403 47.75 17.19 16.57
CA GLN A 403 49.20 17.34 16.51
C GLN A 403 49.95 16.31 17.39
N GLY A 404 49.31 15.20 17.75
CA GLY A 404 49.95 14.06 18.42
C GLY A 404 50.69 13.18 17.42
N ASP A 405 51.92 12.78 17.77
CA ASP A 405 52.71 11.74 17.09
C ASP A 405 53.43 12.04 15.77
N LYS A 406 53.99 13.25 15.65
CA LYS A 406 55.28 13.44 14.95
C LYS A 406 56.47 12.72 15.64
N LYS A 407 56.28 12.07 16.79
CA LYS A 407 57.34 11.40 17.57
C LYS A 407 57.41 9.86 17.40
N LEU A 408 56.43 9.22 16.76
CA LEU A 408 56.44 7.76 16.57
C LEU A 408 57.01 7.29 15.22
N LEU A 409 57.03 8.18 14.21
CA LEU A 409 57.48 7.87 12.85
C LEU A 409 59.01 7.82 12.67
N SER A 410 59.79 8.21 13.67
CA SER A 410 61.27 8.15 13.62
C SER A 410 61.87 6.85 14.17
N ARG A 411 61.06 5.91 14.65
CA ARG A 411 61.56 4.66 15.29
C ARG A 411 61.18 3.36 14.59
N LEU A 412 60.36 3.38 13.54
CA LEU A 412 59.83 2.14 12.92
C LEU A 412 60.39 1.81 11.53
N PHE A 413 61.29 2.62 10.97
CA PHE A 413 61.94 2.33 9.68
C PHE A 413 63.39 1.85 9.83
N THR A 414 63.61 0.70 10.48
CA THR A 414 64.82 -0.11 10.26
C THR A 414 64.55 -1.58 10.60
N ALA A 415 64.04 -2.36 9.65
CA ALA A 415 64.41 -3.77 9.44
C ALA A 415 63.67 -4.36 8.21
N PRO A 416 64.35 -5.16 7.36
CA PRO A 416 63.74 -5.82 6.21
C PRO A 416 62.92 -7.05 6.63
N PRO A 417 62.05 -7.60 5.76
CA PRO A 417 61.06 -8.61 6.17
C PRO A 417 61.68 -10.01 6.26
N PRO A 418 61.26 -10.85 7.23
CA PRO A 418 61.49 -12.29 7.16
C PRO A 418 60.19 -13.07 6.85
N GLU A 419 60.44 -14.27 6.32
CA GLU A 419 59.56 -15.20 5.62
C GLU A 419 58.42 -15.81 6.45
N ALA A 420 57.43 -16.37 5.73
CA ALA A 420 56.32 -17.13 6.29
C ALA A 420 56.74 -18.53 6.78
N PRO A 421 56.11 -19.05 7.85
CA PRO A 421 55.97 -20.50 8.02
C PRO A 421 54.53 -20.96 8.23
N ALA A 422 54.34 -22.25 7.95
CA ALA A 422 53.07 -22.95 7.80
C ALA A 422 52.60 -23.72 9.07
N VAL A 423 51.36 -24.21 8.97
CA VAL A 423 50.72 -25.36 9.68
C VAL A 423 50.21 -25.15 11.12
N GLY A 424 48.97 -25.61 11.37
CA GLY A 424 48.47 -25.89 12.73
C GLY A 424 47.00 -26.32 12.80
N LEU A 425 46.72 -27.59 12.50
CA LEU A 425 45.45 -28.28 12.77
C LEU A 425 45.13 -28.31 14.28
N LEU A 426 43.89 -28.01 14.67
CA LEU A 426 43.26 -28.55 15.89
C LEU A 426 41.78 -28.89 15.63
N ARG A 427 41.47 -30.19 15.74
CA ARG A 427 40.13 -30.77 15.87
C ARG A 427 39.75 -30.85 17.34
N THR A 428 38.45 -30.68 17.65
CA THR A 428 37.64 -31.43 18.65
C THR A 428 36.18 -30.96 18.51
N SER A 429 35.23 -31.73 17.99
CA SER A 429 34.46 -32.88 18.55
C SER A 429 33.18 -32.49 19.31
N SER A 430 32.02 -32.85 18.73
CA SER A 430 30.74 -33.34 19.32
C SER A 430 29.57 -32.86 18.43
N SER A 431 29.13 -33.68 17.47
CA SER A 431 28.00 -34.62 17.58
C SER A 431 26.66 -33.94 17.88
N GLU A 432 25.85 -33.70 16.85
CA GLU A 432 24.46 -34.17 16.79
C GLU A 432 23.89 -34.02 15.38
N THR A 433 23.64 -35.20 14.78
CA THR A 433 22.60 -35.53 13.78
C THR A 433 22.23 -34.52 12.69
N SER A 434 22.74 -34.85 11.50
CA SER A 434 22.23 -34.48 10.19
C SER A 434 20.74 -34.77 10.00
N LEU A 435 19.99 -33.75 9.62
CA LEU A 435 18.97 -33.83 8.58
C LEU A 435 19.26 -32.66 7.63
N ASP A 436 20.26 -32.87 6.76
CA ASP A 436 20.53 -32.00 5.62
C ASP A 436 19.38 -32.13 4.62
N THR A 437 18.36 -31.28 4.78
CA THR A 437 17.60 -30.79 3.62
C THR A 437 18.08 -29.38 3.34
N PRO A 438 18.60 -29.09 2.12
CA PRO A 438 18.94 -27.72 1.76
C PRO A 438 17.70 -26.83 1.93
N PRO A 439 17.84 -25.56 2.34
CA PRO A 439 16.71 -24.64 2.38
C PRO A 439 16.07 -24.63 0.99
N LEU A 440 14.77 -24.94 0.90
CA LEU A 440 14.04 -24.92 -0.36
C LEU A 440 14.20 -23.53 -1.00
N GLU A 441 14.95 -23.44 -2.09
CA GLU A 441 14.94 -22.24 -2.93
C GLU A 441 13.52 -22.08 -3.49
N ILE A 442 12.87 -20.97 -3.14
CA ILE A 442 11.58 -20.57 -3.69
C ILE A 442 11.85 -20.09 -5.11
N THR A 443 11.66 -20.97 -6.08
CA THR A 443 11.77 -20.70 -7.51
C THR A 443 10.38 -20.49 -8.12
N GLU A 444 10.30 -19.89 -9.30
CA GLU A 444 9.06 -19.74 -10.07
C GLU A 444 8.35 -21.10 -10.29
N ALA A 445 9.13 -22.18 -10.44
CA ALA A 445 8.63 -23.55 -10.58
C ALA A 445 7.85 -24.05 -9.35
N ASN A 446 8.21 -23.58 -8.15
CA ASN A 446 7.57 -23.98 -6.88
C ASN A 446 6.54 -22.94 -6.39
N LEU A 447 6.52 -21.74 -7.00
CA LEU A 447 5.66 -20.63 -6.61
C LEU A 447 4.15 -20.95 -6.74
N GLY A 448 3.77 -21.84 -7.66
CA GLY A 448 2.38 -22.25 -7.83
C GLY A 448 1.77 -22.87 -6.56
N VAL A 449 2.54 -23.65 -5.80
CA VAL A 449 2.07 -24.24 -4.53
C VAL A 449 1.90 -23.16 -3.45
N LEU A 450 2.82 -22.20 -3.41
CA LEU A 450 2.80 -21.11 -2.44
C LEU A 450 1.68 -20.11 -2.74
N LEU A 451 1.40 -19.84 -4.02
CA LEU A 451 0.23 -19.06 -4.45
C LEU A 451 -1.09 -19.73 -4.05
N ARG A 452 -1.18 -21.07 -4.12
CA ARG A 452 -2.36 -21.80 -3.62
C ARG A 452 -2.52 -21.64 -2.10
N ASP A 453 -1.44 -21.63 -1.32
CA ASP A 453 -1.50 -21.38 0.13
C ASP A 453 -2.00 -19.95 0.43
N VAL A 454 -1.46 -18.95 -0.27
CA VAL A 454 -1.92 -17.55 -0.16
C VAL A 454 -3.41 -17.45 -0.48
N ARG A 455 -3.84 -18.00 -1.63
CA ARG A 455 -5.26 -17.99 -2.04
C ARG A 455 -6.13 -18.68 -1.00
N ARG A 456 -5.68 -19.82 -0.44
CA ARG A 456 -6.39 -20.53 0.62
C ARG A 456 -6.59 -19.63 1.85
N ARG A 457 -5.54 -19.00 2.37
CA ARG A 457 -5.62 -18.09 3.53
C ARG A 457 -6.59 -16.93 3.27
N PHE A 458 -6.53 -16.34 2.08
CA PHE A 458 -7.46 -15.28 1.69
C PHE A 458 -8.91 -15.76 1.63
N LEU A 459 -9.16 -16.91 1.00
CA LEU A 459 -10.49 -17.53 0.96
C LEU A 459 -11.00 -17.95 2.33
N ASP A 460 -10.09 -18.21 3.28
CA ASP A 460 -10.46 -18.53 4.66
C ASP A 460 -10.80 -17.32 5.52
N GLY A 461 -10.53 -16.10 5.02
CA GLY A 461 -10.80 -14.85 5.71
C GLY A 461 -9.59 -14.28 6.46
N PHE A 462 -8.41 -14.91 6.32
CA PHE A 462 -7.14 -14.45 6.89
C PHE A 462 -6.40 -13.53 5.91
N LYS A 463 -7.04 -12.40 5.57
CA LYS A 463 -6.53 -11.44 4.56
C LYS A 463 -5.14 -10.87 4.90
N GLU A 464 -4.88 -10.56 6.17
CA GLU A 464 -3.59 -9.99 6.61
C GLU A 464 -2.45 -11.01 6.49
N GLU A 465 -2.70 -12.26 6.88
CA GLU A 465 -1.72 -13.34 6.72
C GLU A 465 -1.45 -13.63 5.24
N ALA A 466 -2.49 -13.58 4.40
CA ALA A 466 -2.34 -13.74 2.96
C ALA A 466 -1.48 -12.60 2.37
N LEU A 467 -1.74 -11.34 2.73
CA LEU A 467 -0.93 -10.19 2.29
C LEU A 467 0.51 -10.26 2.79
N ALA A 468 0.74 -10.60 4.06
CA ALA A 468 2.07 -10.79 4.61
C ALA A 468 2.83 -11.88 3.84
N LYS A 469 2.15 -12.99 3.51
CA LYS A 469 2.74 -14.08 2.73
C LYS A 469 3.04 -13.65 1.29
N VAL A 470 2.16 -12.87 0.64
CA VAL A 470 2.45 -12.30 -0.69
C VAL A 470 3.68 -11.40 -0.65
N ARG A 471 3.79 -10.50 0.33
CA ARG A 471 4.96 -9.62 0.50
C ARG A 471 6.25 -10.43 0.69
N GLN A 472 6.20 -11.49 1.50
CA GLN A 472 7.33 -12.41 1.67
C GLN A 472 7.69 -13.10 0.36
N LEU A 473 6.73 -13.58 -0.42
CA LEU A 473 6.99 -14.27 -1.68
C LEU A 473 7.50 -13.32 -2.77
N LEU A 474 7.06 -12.06 -2.79
CA LEU A 474 7.54 -11.03 -3.72
C LEU A 474 9.01 -10.67 -3.49
N PHE A 475 9.54 -10.87 -2.27
CA PHE A 475 10.98 -10.75 -2.02
C PHE A 475 11.81 -11.76 -2.83
N PHE A 476 11.32 -13.00 -2.95
CA PHE A 476 12.00 -14.07 -3.70
C PHE A 476 11.63 -14.09 -5.19
N CYS A 477 10.42 -13.63 -5.53
CA CYS A 477 9.88 -13.62 -6.89
C CYS A 477 9.30 -12.23 -7.25
N PRO A 478 10.14 -11.19 -7.38
CA PRO A 478 9.70 -9.81 -7.55
C PRO A 478 8.99 -9.53 -8.88
N ASP A 479 9.23 -10.36 -9.89
CA ASP A 479 8.63 -10.24 -11.23
C ASP A 479 7.43 -11.20 -11.43
N SER A 480 6.78 -11.66 -10.36
CA SER A 480 5.63 -12.57 -10.48
C SER A 480 4.31 -11.83 -10.69
N ALA A 481 3.77 -11.89 -11.91
CA ALA A 481 2.43 -11.39 -12.21
C ALA A 481 1.35 -12.03 -11.31
N GLY A 482 1.50 -13.32 -10.97
CA GLY A 482 0.56 -14.04 -10.11
C GLY A 482 0.51 -13.52 -8.67
N LEU A 483 1.66 -13.12 -8.10
CA LEU A 483 1.71 -12.53 -6.76
C LEU A 483 1.07 -11.14 -6.73
N PHE A 484 1.39 -10.28 -7.72
CA PHE A 484 0.75 -8.97 -7.84
C PHE A 484 -0.75 -9.10 -8.11
N GLN A 485 -1.17 -10.04 -8.94
CA GLN A 485 -2.59 -10.30 -9.16
C GLN A 485 -3.32 -10.64 -7.85
N VAL A 486 -2.80 -11.59 -7.05
CA VAL A 486 -3.42 -11.97 -5.77
C VAL A 486 -3.41 -10.81 -4.77
N MET A 487 -2.33 -10.03 -4.72
CA MET A 487 -2.29 -8.81 -3.90
C MET A 487 -3.36 -7.81 -4.32
N GLY A 488 -3.54 -7.58 -5.62
CA GLY A 488 -4.57 -6.71 -6.17
C GLY A 488 -5.99 -7.20 -5.84
N GLU A 489 -6.24 -8.51 -5.89
CA GLU A 489 -7.51 -9.12 -5.48
C GLU A 489 -7.81 -8.89 -3.98
N ILE A 490 -6.80 -9.03 -3.12
CA ILE A 490 -6.97 -8.81 -1.67
C ILE A 490 -7.23 -7.33 -1.37
N LEU A 491 -6.47 -6.41 -1.98
CA LEU A 491 -6.64 -4.97 -1.82
C LEU A 491 -7.99 -4.48 -2.35
N ALA A 492 -8.44 -5.03 -3.48
CA ALA A 492 -9.77 -4.74 -4.03
C ALA A 492 -10.88 -5.16 -3.07
N HIS A 493 -10.76 -6.35 -2.47
CA HIS A 493 -11.71 -6.83 -1.47
C HIS A 493 -11.72 -5.98 -0.19
N ASP A 494 -10.58 -5.37 0.17
CA ASP A 494 -10.46 -4.52 1.35
C ASP A 494 -10.98 -3.08 1.15
N GLY A 495 -11.38 -2.72 -0.07
CA GLY A 495 -11.82 -1.37 -0.42
C GLY A 495 -10.67 -0.41 -0.75
N ASN A 496 -9.42 -0.89 -0.75
CA ASN A 496 -8.24 -0.11 -1.14
C ASN A 496 -8.10 -0.05 -2.67
N VAL A 497 -9.13 0.49 -3.33
CA VAL A 497 -9.28 0.47 -4.80
C VAL A 497 -8.10 1.12 -5.51
N SER A 498 -7.60 2.25 -4.99
CA SER A 498 -6.46 2.98 -5.59
C SER A 498 -5.20 2.13 -5.65
N GLU A 499 -4.87 1.42 -4.57
CA GLU A 499 -3.70 0.54 -4.50
C GLU A 499 -3.92 -0.72 -5.35
N ALA A 500 -5.13 -1.29 -5.31
CA ALA A 500 -5.49 -2.43 -6.14
C ALA A 500 -5.31 -2.13 -7.63
N VAL A 501 -5.72 -0.95 -8.12
CA VAL A 501 -5.52 -0.53 -9.51
C VAL A 501 -4.03 -0.48 -9.88
N ILE A 502 -3.18 0.06 -9.00
CA ILE A 502 -1.73 0.16 -9.24
C ILE A 502 -1.12 -1.23 -9.34
N VAL A 503 -1.40 -2.09 -8.35
CA VAL A 503 -0.85 -3.43 -8.25
C VAL A 503 -1.32 -4.33 -9.41
N LEU A 504 -2.59 -4.23 -9.80
CA LEU A 504 -3.12 -4.96 -10.96
C LEU A 504 -2.51 -4.46 -12.29
N LYS A 505 -2.20 -3.16 -12.41
CA LYS A 505 -1.46 -2.64 -13.57
C LYS A 505 -0.03 -3.16 -13.63
N ILE A 506 0.62 -3.37 -12.48
CA ILE A 506 1.95 -4.02 -12.43
C ILE A 506 1.83 -5.49 -12.86
N ALA A 507 0.82 -6.22 -12.38
CA ALA A 507 0.58 -7.58 -12.85
C ALA A 507 0.40 -7.65 -14.37
N LEU A 508 -0.31 -6.68 -14.95
CA LEU A 508 -0.55 -6.57 -16.40
C LEU A 508 0.63 -6.04 -17.22
N SER A 509 1.58 -5.31 -16.59
CA SER A 509 2.82 -4.92 -17.28
C SER A 509 3.81 -6.07 -17.37
N ILE A 510 3.73 -7.03 -16.45
CA ILE A 510 4.51 -8.27 -16.44
C ILE A 510 3.85 -9.32 -17.35
N ASP A 511 2.55 -9.55 -17.18
CA ASP A 511 1.75 -10.47 -18.01
C ASP A 511 0.51 -9.74 -18.57
N PRO A 512 0.58 -9.20 -19.79
CA PRO A 512 -0.54 -8.54 -20.46
C PRO A 512 -1.74 -9.46 -20.74
N GLU A 513 -1.56 -10.78 -20.68
CA GLU A 513 -2.59 -11.80 -20.90
C GLU A 513 -3.12 -12.41 -19.59
N ASN A 514 -2.84 -11.78 -18.45
CA ASN A 514 -3.43 -12.16 -17.18
C ASN A 514 -4.92 -11.78 -17.16
N HIS A 515 -5.78 -12.73 -17.56
CA HIS A 515 -7.24 -12.54 -17.65
C HIS A 515 -7.89 -12.22 -16.31
N ILE A 516 -7.32 -12.69 -15.20
CA ILE A 516 -7.88 -12.43 -13.87
C ILE A 516 -7.53 -11.01 -13.42
N ALA A 517 -6.31 -10.54 -13.68
CA ALA A 517 -5.92 -9.16 -13.40
C ALA A 517 -6.73 -8.18 -14.25
N LEU A 518 -6.96 -8.48 -15.54
CA LEU A 518 -7.84 -7.69 -16.41
C LEU A 518 -9.28 -7.68 -15.89
N GLY A 519 -9.85 -8.84 -15.57
CA GLY A 519 -11.22 -8.95 -15.07
C GLY A 519 -11.43 -8.20 -13.76
N THR A 520 -10.49 -8.35 -12.83
CA THR A 520 -10.51 -7.64 -11.53
C THR A 520 -10.33 -6.14 -11.72
N LEU A 521 -9.41 -5.71 -12.58
CA LEU A 521 -9.22 -4.28 -12.88
C LEU A 521 -10.48 -3.67 -13.49
N GLY A 522 -11.04 -4.32 -14.51
CA GLY A 522 -12.27 -3.85 -15.16
C GLY A 522 -13.45 -3.79 -14.18
N HIS A 523 -13.57 -4.76 -13.27
CA HIS A 523 -14.58 -4.75 -12.22
C HIS A 523 -14.44 -3.54 -11.28
N ILE A 524 -13.25 -3.33 -10.71
CA ILE A 524 -13.04 -2.23 -9.74
C ILE A 524 -13.10 -0.84 -10.38
N THR A 525 -12.78 -0.72 -11.67
CA THR A 525 -12.89 0.55 -12.41
C THR A 525 -14.24 0.72 -13.12
N SER A 526 -15.15 -0.24 -13.02
CA SER A 526 -16.40 -0.28 -13.78
C SER A 526 -16.21 -0.13 -15.30
N ASP A 527 -15.09 -0.64 -15.83
CA ASP A 527 -14.73 -0.59 -17.25
C ASP A 527 -15.20 -1.88 -17.95
N ARG A 528 -16.41 -1.82 -18.49
CA ARG A 528 -17.06 -2.96 -19.15
C ARG A 528 -16.27 -3.49 -20.36
N PRO A 529 -15.74 -2.64 -21.27
CA PRO A 529 -14.83 -3.10 -22.33
C PRO A 529 -13.63 -3.92 -21.84
N VAL A 530 -13.00 -3.53 -20.73
CA VAL A 530 -11.87 -4.28 -20.16
C VAL A 530 -12.30 -5.66 -19.65
N MET A 531 -13.48 -5.76 -19.02
CA MET A 531 -14.03 -7.04 -18.56
C MET A 531 -14.42 -7.96 -19.73
N GLU A 532 -15.00 -7.41 -20.79
CA GLU A 532 -15.32 -8.15 -22.01
C GLU A 532 -14.06 -8.68 -22.70
N ARG A 533 -12.97 -7.90 -22.69
CA ARG A 533 -11.66 -8.35 -23.17
C ARG A 533 -11.10 -9.51 -22.32
N ALA A 534 -11.22 -9.43 -20.99
CA ALA A 534 -10.82 -10.52 -20.09
C ALA A 534 -11.60 -11.82 -20.39
N LEU A 535 -12.90 -11.69 -20.63
CA LEU A 535 -13.80 -12.79 -20.96
C LEU A 535 -13.51 -13.39 -22.35
N ALA A 536 -13.18 -12.58 -23.34
CA ALA A 536 -12.74 -13.06 -24.65
C ALA A 536 -11.42 -13.85 -24.55
N LEU A 537 -10.46 -13.34 -23.76
CA LEU A 537 -9.16 -13.96 -23.56
C LEU A 537 -9.28 -15.35 -22.93
N ILE A 538 -10.07 -15.49 -21.86
CA ILE A 538 -10.26 -16.79 -21.20
C ILE A 538 -11.05 -17.78 -22.07
N ARG A 539 -12.05 -17.32 -22.84
CA ARG A 539 -12.79 -18.18 -23.78
C ARG A 539 -11.90 -18.69 -24.92
N GLY A 540 -10.97 -17.85 -25.39
CA GLY A 540 -9.93 -18.26 -26.34
C GLY A 540 -9.07 -19.40 -25.80
N LYS A 541 -8.62 -19.29 -24.53
CA LYS A 541 -7.84 -20.34 -23.86
C LYS A 541 -8.62 -21.65 -23.67
N LEU A 542 -9.94 -21.58 -23.45
CA LEU A 542 -10.83 -22.73 -23.29
C LEU A 542 -11.25 -23.42 -24.61
N GLY A 543 -11.11 -22.73 -25.75
CA GLY A 543 -11.56 -23.24 -27.07
C GLY A 543 -10.81 -24.46 -27.60
N GLY A 544 -9.70 -24.84 -26.97
CA GLY A 544 -8.85 -25.98 -27.35
C GLY A 544 -9.03 -27.22 -26.46
N SER A 545 -10.27 -27.74 -26.32
CA SER A 545 -10.63 -29.10 -25.86
C SER A 545 -9.86 -29.79 -24.70
N GLU A 546 -9.18 -29.07 -23.80
CA GLU A 546 -8.48 -29.63 -22.65
C GLU A 546 -9.16 -29.26 -21.32
N ARG A 547 -9.14 -30.22 -20.39
CA ARG A 547 -9.76 -30.12 -19.06
C ARG A 547 -8.92 -29.23 -18.13
N PHE A 548 -9.25 -27.96 -18.05
CA PHE A 548 -8.63 -27.00 -17.13
C PHE A 548 -9.62 -26.53 -16.05
N PRO A 549 -9.70 -27.18 -14.87
CA PRO A 549 -10.59 -26.76 -13.80
C PRO A 549 -10.31 -25.33 -13.31
N ASP A 550 -9.04 -24.92 -13.27
CA ASP A 550 -8.62 -23.56 -12.88
C ASP A 550 -9.16 -22.50 -13.84
N MET A 551 -9.10 -22.75 -15.17
CA MET A 551 -9.66 -21.84 -16.18
C MET A 551 -11.19 -21.80 -16.13
N ALA A 552 -11.86 -22.92 -15.85
CA ALA A 552 -13.31 -22.92 -15.66
C ALA A 552 -13.72 -22.12 -14.41
N ASN A 553 -12.92 -22.19 -13.32
CA ASN A 553 -13.11 -21.35 -12.14
C ASN A 553 -12.90 -19.86 -12.47
N ASP A 554 -11.83 -19.51 -13.15
CA ASP A 554 -11.55 -18.12 -13.51
C ASP A 554 -12.63 -17.53 -14.43
N LEU A 555 -13.16 -18.32 -15.37
CA LEU A 555 -14.28 -17.92 -16.21
C LEU A 555 -15.50 -17.60 -15.35
N GLY A 556 -15.80 -18.46 -14.37
CA GLY A 556 -16.90 -18.25 -13.45
C GLY A 556 -16.74 -16.96 -12.65
N ARG A 557 -15.52 -16.66 -12.18
CA ARG A 557 -15.21 -15.42 -11.45
C ARG A 557 -15.45 -14.17 -12.31
N ILE A 558 -15.00 -14.18 -13.57
CA ILE A 558 -15.20 -13.05 -14.49
C ILE A 558 -16.68 -12.88 -14.85
N CYS A 559 -17.41 -13.98 -15.07
CA CYS A 559 -18.86 -13.95 -15.29
C CYS A 559 -19.60 -13.33 -14.10
N LEU A 560 -19.21 -13.69 -12.86
CA LEU A 560 -19.81 -13.14 -11.66
C LEU A 560 -19.56 -11.64 -11.54
N GLN A 561 -18.33 -11.19 -11.81
CA GLN A 561 -17.96 -9.77 -11.83
C GLN A 561 -18.76 -8.96 -12.88
N LEU A 562 -19.18 -9.59 -13.98
CA LEU A 562 -20.03 -9.01 -15.02
C LEU A 562 -21.53 -9.04 -14.68
N GLY A 563 -21.92 -9.64 -13.55
CA GLY A 563 -23.31 -9.85 -13.15
C GLY A 563 -24.00 -11.03 -13.83
N ASP A 564 -23.27 -11.88 -14.57
CA ASP A 564 -23.79 -13.11 -15.18
C ASP A 564 -23.69 -14.28 -14.18
N ALA A 565 -24.55 -14.26 -13.17
CA ALA A 565 -24.59 -15.30 -12.13
C ALA A 565 -24.88 -16.70 -12.71
N LYS A 566 -25.70 -16.81 -13.76
CA LYS A 566 -26.02 -18.09 -14.40
C LYS A 566 -24.82 -18.68 -15.14
N GLY A 567 -24.11 -17.86 -15.91
CA GLY A 567 -22.86 -18.26 -16.56
C GLY A 567 -21.79 -18.64 -15.54
N ALA A 568 -21.71 -17.90 -14.43
CA ALA A 568 -20.79 -18.20 -13.32
C ALA A 568 -21.07 -19.58 -12.70
N ILE A 569 -22.33 -19.87 -12.34
CA ILE A 569 -22.74 -21.17 -11.78
C ILE A 569 -22.36 -22.32 -12.73
N GLN A 570 -22.62 -22.17 -14.03
CA GLN A 570 -22.27 -23.21 -15.00
C GLN A 570 -20.77 -23.43 -15.08
N ALA A 571 -19.97 -22.36 -15.09
CA ALA A 571 -18.52 -22.44 -15.15
C ALA A 571 -17.93 -23.11 -13.89
N PHE A 572 -18.42 -22.77 -12.70
CA PHE A 572 -17.97 -23.41 -11.45
C PHE A 572 -18.40 -24.89 -11.36
N ARG A 573 -19.61 -25.24 -11.80
CA ARG A 573 -20.02 -26.65 -11.90
C ARG A 573 -19.14 -27.43 -12.87
N ASN A 574 -18.75 -26.83 -14.00
CA ASN A 574 -17.80 -27.43 -14.93
C ASN A 574 -16.41 -27.62 -14.30
N ALA A 575 -15.94 -26.68 -13.47
CA ALA A 575 -14.70 -26.83 -12.71
C ALA A 575 -14.78 -28.00 -11.71
N LEU A 576 -15.88 -28.10 -10.97
CA LEU A 576 -16.11 -29.17 -9.99
C LEU A 576 -16.36 -30.54 -10.61
N ALA A 577 -16.95 -30.60 -11.82
CA ALA A 577 -17.08 -31.85 -12.56
C ALA A 577 -15.71 -32.43 -12.96
N GLN A 578 -14.71 -31.58 -13.17
CA GLN A 578 -13.34 -31.97 -13.49
C GLN A 578 -12.52 -32.26 -12.22
N ASN A 579 -12.72 -31.45 -11.17
CA ASN A 579 -12.08 -31.64 -9.87
C ASN A 579 -13.10 -31.43 -8.73
N PRO A 580 -13.73 -32.52 -8.22
CA PRO A 580 -14.73 -32.43 -7.16
C PRO A 580 -14.20 -31.86 -5.83
N HIS A 581 -12.89 -31.92 -5.60
CA HIS A 581 -12.24 -31.40 -4.40
C HIS A 581 -11.69 -29.97 -4.58
N TYR A 582 -12.04 -29.29 -5.69
CA TYR A 582 -11.56 -27.93 -5.95
C TYR A 582 -12.26 -26.92 -5.04
N ARG A 583 -11.63 -26.68 -3.89
CA ARG A 583 -12.15 -25.85 -2.81
C ARG A 583 -12.54 -24.44 -3.26
N GLU A 584 -11.68 -23.75 -3.99
CA GLU A 584 -11.92 -22.37 -4.46
C GLU A 584 -13.16 -22.30 -5.35
N ALA A 585 -13.26 -23.20 -6.35
CA ALA A 585 -14.44 -23.28 -7.22
C ALA A 585 -15.72 -23.55 -6.44
N ARG A 586 -15.67 -24.34 -5.37
CA ARG A 586 -16.84 -24.62 -4.53
C ARG A 586 -17.29 -23.42 -3.69
N ILE A 587 -16.34 -22.66 -3.11
CA ILE A 587 -16.66 -21.39 -2.43
C ILE A 587 -17.30 -20.41 -3.43
N ASN A 588 -16.69 -20.26 -4.60
CA ASN A 588 -17.18 -19.35 -5.62
C ASN A 588 -18.56 -19.78 -6.18
N LEU A 589 -18.82 -21.08 -6.30
CA LEU A 589 -20.15 -21.62 -6.61
C LEU A 589 -21.17 -21.23 -5.54
N GLY A 590 -20.84 -21.40 -4.26
CA GLY A 590 -21.69 -20.98 -3.15
C GLY A 590 -22.04 -19.49 -3.21
N ILE A 591 -21.05 -18.64 -3.53
CA ILE A 591 -21.25 -17.21 -3.72
C ILE A 591 -22.21 -16.92 -4.89
N ALA A 592 -21.96 -17.52 -6.05
CA ALA A 592 -22.79 -17.33 -7.24
C ALA A 592 -24.24 -17.82 -7.06
N LEU A 593 -24.43 -18.94 -6.37
CA LEU A 593 -25.76 -19.45 -5.99
C LEU A 593 -26.48 -18.47 -5.05
N GLY A 594 -25.76 -17.89 -4.08
CA GLY A 594 -26.30 -16.88 -3.17
C GLY A 594 -26.74 -15.61 -3.89
N GLU A 595 -25.95 -15.09 -4.83
CA GLU A 595 -26.31 -13.94 -5.67
C GLU A 595 -27.53 -14.24 -6.55
N ASN A 596 -27.64 -15.49 -7.03
CA ASN A 596 -28.80 -15.98 -7.77
C ASN A 596 -30.00 -16.36 -6.87
N ARG A 597 -29.97 -16.02 -5.56
CA ARG A 597 -31.00 -16.30 -4.54
C ARG A 597 -31.32 -17.78 -4.32
N GLN A 598 -30.40 -18.68 -4.65
CA GLN A 598 -30.50 -20.12 -4.40
C GLN A 598 -29.83 -20.48 -3.06
N PHE A 599 -30.34 -19.91 -1.97
CA PHE A 599 -29.67 -19.93 -0.65
C PHE A 599 -29.47 -21.34 -0.08
N GLU A 600 -30.44 -22.23 -0.23
CA GLU A 600 -30.34 -23.60 0.26
C GLU A 600 -29.25 -24.40 -0.46
N GLU A 601 -29.10 -24.19 -1.76
CA GLU A 601 -28.05 -24.84 -2.55
C GLU A 601 -26.68 -24.25 -2.21
N ALA A 602 -26.60 -22.92 -2.05
CA ALA A 602 -25.39 -22.24 -1.63
C ALA A 602 -24.89 -22.78 -0.28
N VAL A 603 -25.79 -22.92 0.71
CA VAL A 603 -25.45 -23.49 2.02
C VAL A 603 -25.00 -24.94 1.89
N ARG A 604 -25.65 -25.78 1.08
CA ARG A 604 -25.21 -27.17 0.86
C ARG A 604 -23.79 -27.25 0.29
N GLU A 605 -23.48 -26.45 -0.72
CA GLU A 605 -22.13 -26.44 -1.32
C GLU A 605 -21.06 -25.91 -0.37
N LEU A 606 -21.40 -24.93 0.46
CA LEU A 606 -20.47 -24.38 1.45
C LEU A 606 -20.29 -25.30 2.67
N SER A 607 -21.31 -26.07 3.06
CA SER A 607 -21.26 -26.92 4.27
C SER A 607 -20.30 -28.10 4.17
N VAL A 608 -19.85 -28.46 2.96
CA VAL A 608 -18.87 -29.54 2.77
C VAL A 608 -17.42 -29.07 2.88
N ILE A 609 -17.20 -27.76 3.03
CA ILE A 609 -15.87 -27.14 3.08
C ILE A 609 -15.37 -27.12 4.53
N ASP A 610 -14.07 -27.37 4.73
CA ASP A 610 -13.35 -27.38 6.01
C ASP A 610 -13.90 -26.39 7.06
N GLN A 611 -14.13 -26.91 8.28
CA GLN A 611 -14.75 -26.20 9.41
C GLN A 611 -13.92 -25.01 9.93
N LYS A 612 -12.66 -24.85 9.52
CA LYS A 612 -11.77 -23.77 9.99
C LYS A 612 -11.88 -22.44 9.21
N SER A 613 -12.75 -22.37 8.20
CA SER A 613 -12.90 -21.17 7.37
C SER A 613 -13.91 -20.19 7.97
N VAL A 614 -13.43 -19.07 8.53
CA VAL A 614 -14.33 -18.04 9.08
C VAL A 614 -15.22 -17.43 7.99
N ARG A 615 -14.67 -17.22 6.78
CA ARG A 615 -15.42 -16.68 5.65
C ARG A 615 -16.58 -17.59 5.23
N VAL A 616 -16.38 -18.92 5.21
CA VAL A 616 -17.44 -19.87 4.84
C VAL A 616 -18.57 -19.85 5.87
N TRP A 617 -18.26 -19.89 7.17
CA TRP A 617 -19.28 -19.78 8.22
C TRP A 617 -20.03 -18.44 8.18
N TYR A 618 -19.31 -17.35 7.91
CA TYR A 618 -19.93 -16.04 7.70
C TYR A 618 -20.90 -16.03 6.51
N LEU A 619 -20.50 -16.61 5.36
CA LEU A 619 -21.36 -16.70 4.17
C LEU A 619 -22.61 -17.55 4.45
N ILE A 620 -22.46 -18.71 5.10
CA ILE A 620 -23.58 -19.56 5.51
C ILE A 620 -24.54 -18.77 6.41
N GLY A 621 -24.02 -18.03 7.40
CA GLY A 621 -24.83 -17.19 8.27
C GLY A 621 -25.58 -16.10 7.52
N CYS A 622 -24.92 -15.44 6.56
CA CYS A 622 -25.55 -14.44 5.68
C CYS A 622 -26.68 -15.04 4.83
N TYR A 623 -26.49 -16.23 4.26
CA TYR A 623 -27.53 -16.88 3.45
C TYR A 623 -28.71 -17.35 4.29
N HIS A 624 -28.47 -17.89 5.50
CA HIS A 624 -29.54 -18.19 6.43
C HIS A 624 -30.29 -16.93 6.87
N HIS A 625 -29.57 -15.83 7.13
CA HIS A 625 -30.19 -14.55 7.52
C HIS A 625 -31.11 -14.02 6.42
N VAL A 626 -30.65 -13.98 5.17
CA VAL A 626 -31.46 -13.51 4.03
C VAL A 626 -32.62 -14.46 3.74
N ALA A 627 -32.47 -15.76 4.02
CA ALA A 627 -33.54 -16.74 3.94
C ALA A 627 -34.52 -16.70 5.14
N GLY A 628 -34.33 -15.80 6.12
CA GLY A 628 -35.19 -15.67 7.31
C GLY A 628 -34.99 -16.77 8.36
N ARG A 629 -33.95 -17.59 8.23
CA ARG A 629 -33.58 -18.69 9.15
C ARG A 629 -32.67 -18.16 10.25
N PHE A 630 -33.22 -17.30 11.11
CA PHE A 630 -32.45 -16.56 12.12
C PHE A 630 -31.70 -17.43 13.14
N PRO A 631 -32.27 -18.55 13.65
CA PRO A 631 -31.53 -19.45 14.53
C PRO A 631 -30.30 -20.06 13.87
N GLU A 632 -30.45 -20.57 12.64
CA GLU A 632 -29.35 -21.16 11.87
C GLU A 632 -28.30 -20.11 11.48
N ALA A 633 -28.75 -18.90 11.15
CA ALA A 633 -27.86 -17.76 10.90
C ALA A 633 -27.02 -17.43 12.14
N PHE A 634 -27.65 -17.40 13.32
CA PHE A 634 -26.96 -17.14 14.57
C PHE A 634 -25.93 -18.22 14.89
N GLN A 635 -26.28 -19.50 14.73
CA GLN A 635 -25.34 -20.62 14.94
C GLN A 635 -24.14 -20.55 13.98
N ALA A 636 -24.37 -20.26 12.70
CA ALA A 636 -23.29 -20.12 11.73
C ALA A 636 -22.37 -18.93 12.08
N PHE A 637 -22.94 -17.80 12.50
CA PHE A 637 -22.16 -16.66 12.97
C PHE A 637 -21.41 -16.94 14.27
N GLN A 638 -21.97 -17.74 15.19
CA GLN A 638 -21.23 -18.20 16.38
C GLN A 638 -20.00 -19.03 16.00
N ARG A 639 -20.13 -19.97 15.05
CA ARG A 639 -18.97 -20.73 14.56
C ARG A 639 -17.93 -19.84 13.89
N ALA A 640 -18.36 -18.82 13.14
CA ALA A 640 -17.44 -17.83 12.59
C ALA A 640 -16.70 -17.08 13.72
N ALA A 641 -17.40 -16.70 14.79
CA ALA A 641 -16.85 -15.96 15.92
C ALA A 641 -15.88 -16.81 16.77
N GLU A 642 -16.12 -18.12 16.89
CA GLU A 642 -15.20 -19.07 17.54
C GLU A 642 -13.83 -19.13 16.84
N ILE A 643 -13.81 -18.92 15.52
CA ILE A 643 -12.57 -18.93 14.72
C ILE A 643 -11.91 -17.55 14.74
N LYS A 644 -12.69 -16.50 14.47
CA LYS A 644 -12.19 -15.13 14.40
C LYS A 644 -13.28 -14.13 14.86
N PRO A 645 -13.25 -13.69 16.13
CA PRO A 645 -14.26 -12.80 16.70
C PRO A 645 -14.36 -11.43 16.02
N ASP A 646 -13.24 -10.94 15.47
CA ASP A 646 -13.09 -9.62 14.83
C ASP A 646 -13.28 -9.67 13.31
N TYR A 647 -14.01 -10.65 12.79
CA TYR A 647 -14.27 -10.78 11.35
C TYR A 647 -15.44 -9.89 10.89
N ALA A 648 -15.14 -8.87 10.08
CA ALA A 648 -16.14 -8.02 9.42
C ALA A 648 -17.15 -7.38 10.40
N ASP A 649 -18.45 -7.44 10.09
CA ASP A 649 -19.56 -6.91 10.90
C ASP A 649 -20.27 -8.00 11.73
N LEU A 650 -19.59 -9.12 11.98
CA LEU A 650 -20.14 -10.34 12.59
C LEU A 650 -20.85 -10.07 13.92
N MET A 651 -20.20 -9.36 14.86
CA MET A 651 -20.79 -9.06 16.17
C MET A 651 -22.08 -8.24 16.05
N SER A 652 -22.09 -7.23 15.19
CA SER A 652 -23.29 -6.41 14.94
C SER A 652 -24.44 -7.25 14.36
N ARG A 653 -24.14 -8.19 13.45
CA ARG A 653 -25.14 -9.11 12.89
C ARG A 653 -25.71 -10.05 13.96
N MET A 654 -24.85 -10.61 14.79
CA MET A 654 -25.27 -11.48 15.90
C MET A 654 -26.14 -10.74 16.92
N GLU A 655 -25.79 -9.50 17.27
CA GLU A 655 -26.59 -8.67 18.18
C GLU A 655 -27.96 -8.35 17.62
N LYS A 656 -28.05 -7.98 16.33
CA LYS A 656 -29.34 -7.73 15.65
C LYS A 656 -30.22 -8.97 15.67
N ILE A 657 -29.66 -10.14 15.34
CA ILE A 657 -30.40 -11.40 15.38
C ILE A 657 -30.84 -11.74 16.81
N ARG A 658 -29.95 -11.60 17.80
CA ARG A 658 -30.26 -11.85 19.20
C ARG A 658 -31.40 -10.96 19.70
N SER A 659 -31.36 -9.67 19.40
CA SER A 659 -32.42 -8.74 19.76
C SER A 659 -33.76 -9.11 19.11
N TYR A 660 -33.74 -9.55 17.85
CA TYR A 660 -34.92 -10.01 17.15
C TYR A 660 -35.50 -11.28 17.78
N LEU A 661 -34.67 -12.29 18.07
CA LEU A 661 -35.08 -13.54 18.71
C LEU A 661 -35.67 -13.29 20.11
N GLN A 662 -35.03 -12.43 20.92
CA GLN A 662 -35.53 -12.07 22.25
C GLN A 662 -36.93 -11.43 22.19
N ARG A 663 -37.19 -10.56 21.21
CA ARG A 663 -38.51 -9.95 21.03
C ARG A 663 -39.58 -10.99 20.66
N ILE A 664 -39.22 -12.00 19.85
CA ILE A 664 -40.16 -13.08 19.53
C ILE A 664 -40.41 -13.95 20.75
N GLU A 665 -39.41 -14.24 21.58
CA GLU A 665 -39.60 -14.99 22.82
C GLU A 665 -40.58 -14.29 23.77
N THR A 666 -40.46 -12.97 23.94
CA THR A 666 -41.44 -12.19 24.71
C THR A 666 -42.84 -12.23 24.09
N LEU A 667 -42.95 -12.22 22.75
CA LEU A 667 -44.24 -12.35 22.06
C LEU A 667 -44.86 -13.74 22.23
N ILE A 668 -44.05 -14.79 22.27
CA ILE A 668 -44.48 -16.16 22.56
C ILE A 668 -45.05 -16.25 23.98
N GLU A 669 -44.40 -15.64 24.97
CA GLU A 669 -44.90 -15.59 26.35
C GLU A 669 -46.29 -14.95 26.43
N MET A 670 -46.48 -13.78 25.81
CA MET A 670 -47.79 -13.11 25.74
C MET A 670 -48.87 -13.97 25.05
N HIS A 671 -48.52 -14.67 23.97
CA HIS A 671 -49.46 -15.56 23.28
C HIS A 671 -49.82 -16.79 24.12
N ARG A 672 -48.86 -17.37 24.86
CA ARG A 672 -49.10 -18.48 25.80
C ARG A 672 -50.04 -18.08 26.94
N GLU A 673 -49.84 -16.89 27.50
CA GLU A 673 -50.73 -16.34 28.53
C GLU A 673 -52.16 -16.12 28.00
N ASN A 674 -52.30 -15.64 26.76
CA ASN A 674 -53.62 -15.46 26.16
C ASN A 674 -54.29 -16.81 25.85
N LEU A 675 -53.49 -17.80 25.42
CA LEU A 675 -53.98 -19.14 25.13
C LEU A 675 -54.44 -19.88 26.39
N SER A 676 -53.82 -19.68 27.55
CA SER A 676 -54.25 -20.30 28.82
C SER A 676 -55.63 -19.85 29.29
N VAL A 677 -56.11 -18.71 28.80
CA VAL A 677 -57.46 -18.19 29.06
C VAL A 677 -58.44 -18.55 27.92
N ASN A 678 -57.92 -18.79 26.72
CA ASN A 678 -58.68 -18.94 25.48
C ASN A 678 -58.30 -20.22 24.70
N GLU A 679 -58.24 -21.37 25.38
CA GLU A 679 -57.74 -22.65 24.84
C GLU A 679 -58.49 -23.16 23.60
N ALA A 680 -59.74 -22.75 23.39
CA ALA A 680 -60.58 -23.22 22.28
C ALA A 680 -60.46 -22.37 21.00
N TYR A 681 -59.48 -21.46 20.89
CA TYR A 681 -59.31 -20.57 19.74
C TYR A 681 -58.23 -21.08 18.75
N PRO A 682 -58.63 -21.62 17.58
CA PRO A 682 -57.69 -22.17 16.59
C PRO A 682 -56.64 -21.16 16.11
N ASP A 683 -57.00 -19.88 16.00
CA ASP A 683 -56.12 -18.83 15.49
C ASP A 683 -54.98 -18.49 16.48
N LEU A 684 -55.20 -18.66 17.79
CA LEU A 684 -54.15 -18.45 18.79
C LEU A 684 -53.09 -19.55 18.71
N HIS A 685 -53.51 -20.82 18.57
CA HIS A 685 -52.61 -21.95 18.31
C HIS A 685 -51.85 -21.76 16.99
N PHE A 686 -52.52 -21.37 15.90
CA PHE A 686 -51.87 -21.13 14.61
C PHE A 686 -50.83 -20.00 14.69
N ASN A 687 -51.14 -18.89 15.36
CA ASN A 687 -50.21 -17.77 15.55
C ASN A 687 -49.02 -18.16 16.43
N LEU A 688 -49.25 -18.88 17.53
CA LEU A 688 -48.20 -19.37 18.41
C LEU A 688 -47.26 -20.34 17.67
N ALA A 689 -47.82 -21.22 16.83
CA ALA A 689 -47.02 -22.09 15.97
C ALA A 689 -46.12 -21.30 15.02
N ASN A 690 -46.65 -20.24 14.38
CA ASN A 690 -45.86 -19.40 13.47
C ASN A 690 -44.73 -18.67 14.21
N LEU A 691 -44.95 -18.24 15.46
CA LEU A 691 -43.90 -17.65 16.29
C LEU A 691 -42.81 -18.66 16.66
N TYR A 692 -43.18 -19.90 17.01
CA TYR A 692 -42.21 -20.97 17.24
C TYR A 692 -41.38 -21.28 15.99
N LEU A 693 -42.00 -21.28 14.80
CA LEU A 693 -41.27 -21.46 13.54
C LEU A 693 -40.23 -20.36 13.30
N LEU A 694 -40.50 -19.11 13.68
CA LEU A 694 -39.55 -17.99 13.54
C LEU A 694 -38.30 -18.14 14.42
N ILE A 695 -38.41 -18.83 15.55
CA ILE A 695 -37.28 -19.12 16.45
C ILE A 695 -36.75 -20.55 16.30
N GLY A 696 -37.20 -21.28 15.27
CA GLY A 696 -36.70 -22.62 14.94
C GLY A 696 -37.21 -23.75 15.84
N LYS A 697 -38.19 -23.49 16.71
CA LYS A 697 -38.82 -24.48 17.59
C LYS A 697 -39.87 -25.30 16.83
N LYS A 698 -39.39 -26.16 15.93
CA LYS A 698 -40.24 -26.91 14.97
C LYS A 698 -41.15 -27.93 15.65
N ASP A 699 -40.69 -28.57 16.72
CA ASP A 699 -41.48 -29.55 17.46
C ASP A 699 -42.66 -28.89 18.18
N GLU A 700 -42.42 -27.77 18.87
CA GLU A 700 -43.47 -26.98 19.51
C GLU A 700 -44.43 -26.40 18.48
N ALA A 701 -43.93 -25.90 17.33
CA ALA A 701 -44.78 -25.45 16.23
C ALA A 701 -45.69 -26.57 15.69
N MET A 702 -45.19 -27.80 15.58
CA MET A 702 -45.95 -28.95 15.12
C MET A 702 -47.13 -29.23 16.04
N LEU A 703 -46.90 -29.26 17.35
CA LEU A 703 -47.94 -29.50 18.35
C LEU A 703 -49.06 -28.46 18.26
N GLU A 704 -48.70 -27.18 18.17
CA GLU A 704 -49.68 -26.09 18.06
C GLU A 704 -50.45 -26.12 16.72
N LEU A 705 -49.80 -26.46 15.60
CA LEU A 705 -50.48 -26.64 14.31
C LEU A 705 -51.47 -27.80 14.34
N MET A 706 -51.12 -28.91 14.99
CA MET A 706 -52.02 -30.06 15.14
C MET A 706 -53.26 -29.68 15.95
N GLU A 707 -53.09 -28.93 17.04
CA GLU A 707 -54.23 -28.48 17.86
C GLU A 707 -55.10 -27.46 17.09
N ALA A 708 -54.50 -26.53 16.35
CA ALA A 708 -55.25 -25.60 15.49
C ALA A 708 -56.11 -26.32 14.44
N VAL A 709 -55.59 -27.36 13.80
CA VAL A 709 -56.33 -28.18 12.82
C VAL A 709 -57.39 -29.04 13.49
N LYS A 710 -57.14 -29.53 14.71
CA LYS A 710 -58.11 -30.29 15.51
C LYS A 710 -59.31 -29.41 15.91
N LEU A 711 -59.07 -28.18 16.35
CA LEU A 711 -60.11 -27.23 16.72
C LEU A 711 -60.88 -26.69 15.50
N LYS A 712 -60.21 -26.55 14.34
CA LYS A 712 -60.82 -26.13 13.07
C LYS A 712 -60.37 -27.05 11.92
N PRO A 713 -61.09 -28.15 11.65
CA PRO A 713 -60.71 -29.13 10.60
C PRO A 713 -60.58 -28.56 9.19
N ASN A 714 -61.28 -27.46 8.89
CA ASN A 714 -61.22 -26.74 7.61
C ASN A 714 -60.24 -25.55 7.63
N TYR A 715 -59.29 -25.51 8.57
CA TYR A 715 -58.25 -24.47 8.61
C TYR A 715 -57.19 -24.72 7.55
N HIS A 716 -57.45 -24.21 6.34
CA HIS A 716 -56.62 -24.46 5.17
C HIS A 716 -55.17 -23.99 5.37
N GLU A 717 -54.94 -22.82 5.94
CA GLU A 717 -53.60 -22.28 6.19
C GLU A 717 -52.81 -23.15 7.19
N ALA A 718 -53.43 -23.51 8.33
CA ALA A 718 -52.80 -24.36 9.33
C ALA A 718 -52.46 -25.76 8.78
N LYS A 719 -53.37 -26.36 8.00
CA LYS A 719 -53.17 -27.68 7.39
C LYS A 719 -52.05 -27.67 6.34
N GLN A 720 -51.96 -26.62 5.52
CA GLN A 720 -50.88 -26.44 4.56
C GLN A 720 -49.53 -26.29 5.28
N ARG A 721 -49.49 -25.47 6.35
CA ARG A 721 -48.27 -25.24 7.13
C ARG A 721 -47.79 -26.52 7.83
N LEU A 722 -48.72 -27.28 8.43
CA LEU A 722 -48.46 -28.58 9.05
C LEU A 722 -47.86 -29.57 8.06
N THR A 723 -48.49 -29.72 6.88
CA THR A 723 -48.01 -30.63 5.83
C THR A 723 -46.62 -30.24 5.32
N SER A 724 -46.34 -28.94 5.21
CA SER A 724 -45.02 -28.44 4.82
C SER A 724 -43.96 -28.78 5.87
N LEU A 725 -44.28 -28.56 7.15
CA LEU A 725 -43.36 -28.81 8.26
C LEU A 725 -43.06 -30.31 8.42
N GLU A 726 -44.06 -31.17 8.27
CA GLU A 726 -43.88 -32.62 8.29
C GLU A 726 -42.91 -33.10 7.19
N ARG A 727 -43.01 -32.51 5.99
CA ARG A 727 -42.09 -32.82 4.89
C ARG A 727 -40.68 -32.35 5.18
N GLU A 728 -40.51 -31.15 5.73
CA GLU A 728 -39.20 -30.62 6.13
C GLU A 728 -38.52 -31.49 7.19
N MET A 729 -39.26 -31.90 8.23
CA MET A 729 -38.71 -32.72 9.31
C MET A 729 -38.37 -34.14 8.87
N LYS A 730 -39.16 -34.72 7.95
CA LYS A 730 -38.83 -36.01 7.30
C LYS A 730 -37.59 -35.91 6.41
N ALA A 731 -37.41 -34.80 5.69
CA ALA A 731 -36.24 -34.60 4.85
C ALA A 731 -34.95 -34.33 5.64
N ALA A 732 -35.05 -33.85 6.88
CA ALA A 732 -33.89 -33.62 7.76
C ALA A 732 -33.43 -34.89 8.51
N THR A 733 -34.24 -35.94 8.52
CA THR A 733 -33.98 -37.22 9.21
C THR A 733 -33.61 -38.35 8.24
N ALA A 734 -33.63 -38.09 6.94
CA ALA A 734 -33.21 -38.98 5.85
C ALA A 734 -31.88 -38.49 5.26
#